data_AF-A0A1Q7T172-F1
#
_entry.id   AF-A0A1Q7T172-F1
#
_cell.length_a   1.000
_cell.length_b   1.000
_cell.length_c   1.000
_cell.angle_alpha   90.00
_cell.angle_beta   90.00
_cell.angle_gamma   90.00
#
_symmetry.space_group_name_H-M   'P 1'
#
loop_
_entity.id
_entity.type
_entity.pdbx_description
1 polymer ?
#
loop_
_entity_poly.entity_id
_entity_poly.type
_entity_poly.pdbx_seq_one_letter_code
_entity_poly.pdbx_strand_id
1 'polypeptide(L)'
;MRFKVRSLGGKLIIVAALTLLLCMIIFSALSWGLLKYLSEHEARSDATLHLSYLKKAYQAESVTLIQDLNQVARSSDLISTLSQPPSALSKQHLKDVVAHVPAQYHVFLVTLDVVAKDHHIVGQLEDVQPSTDSPAAAEITSLEQALDGHTVTTLQLIPVPSSSSPIWVLRVTVPILGRANTPIGVLTATQAIDDDFALSLEQKTGFKVVLCQGTHILGSSMRESSLNQFLSGNALCTIDKVNVIDGPQHFLALANSAQTTNQLMSSPSLVIVDVEPLYTLNAHIGRYVQILLASGIFVFALGVIAYTIITRIFFIRPLQSIQVRARSLVADTSNAGTDAQSLSIDELGMLTRSFNLLSESLSVQKSESVAMTKQMRDLLIMSDAFISTLNLEHLLGEIVSRLGTITQVKNVSLLLYGREMLEPWAVAYWSDQASSQNLTSANYKQPFRQQGEVTVHADPDSDITLAVTTKMTAIPATRPGTNSDKRNAVNAAKSHQASIPYGLRRPRLPRPALSDLDQNLAHITMQKQKIVYGEDIARIHQEQGETWARMALEVGFRSVMAVPLLLQEQSIGVFILYDDKPHQVTSEDTFLLKNVAVQAAIAIQNALLFAEVKDKNAALERVNHLKSQFLATVTHELRTPLHSIISYGALILEGFLDGELTNEQEEHIQFMVRRAEDLTRLVDDMLDLSKIEADRLEVKVEPLCLEPCLKDVLNQLKPLANNKGLNLSLEMVDPHLTVLADSHRIRQIVLNLVSNALKFTESGGVTIRCILLEDYELIRISVHDTGIGISPVALGYIFEAFRQADGSTTRRFGGTGLGLTIARKLIELQGGEVAVESILGQGSTFSFTLPVVSS
;
A
#
# COMPACT_ATOMS: atom_id res chain seq x y z
N MET A 1 -52.10 -41.59 31.28
CA MET A 1 -51.30 -40.41 31.66
C MET A 1 -51.13 -39.49 30.44
N ARG A 2 -51.84 -38.35 30.39
CA ARG A 2 -51.60 -37.30 29.39
C ARG A 2 -50.31 -36.54 29.78
N PHE A 3 -49.15 -36.99 29.29
CA PHE A 3 -47.90 -36.26 29.47
C PHE A 3 -47.93 -34.96 28.65
N LYS A 4 -47.57 -33.84 29.30
CA LYS A 4 -47.47 -32.50 28.71
C LYS A 4 -46.35 -32.44 27.64
N VAL A 5 -46.62 -32.92 26.42
CA VAL A 5 -45.68 -32.84 25.28
C VAL A 5 -45.41 -31.38 24.86
N ARG A 6 -46.33 -30.44 25.13
CA ARG A 6 -46.16 -28.99 24.84
C ARG A 6 -45.05 -28.29 25.63
N SER A 7 -44.58 -28.85 26.75
CA SER A 7 -43.52 -28.25 27.59
C SER A 7 -42.11 -28.62 27.14
N LEU A 8 -41.96 -29.74 26.41
CA LEU A 8 -40.66 -30.30 26.06
C LEU A 8 -40.00 -29.56 24.88
N GLY A 9 -40.79 -29.22 23.85
CA GLY A 9 -40.30 -28.49 22.67
C GLY A 9 -39.86 -27.06 23.00
N GLY A 10 -40.61 -26.35 23.85
CA GLY A 10 -40.24 -24.99 24.28
C GLY A 10 -38.92 -24.97 25.08
N LYS A 11 -38.70 -25.96 25.95
CA LYS A 11 -37.43 -26.09 26.69
C LYS A 11 -36.25 -26.42 25.77
N LEU A 12 -36.46 -27.20 24.70
CA LEU A 12 -35.43 -27.51 23.71
C LEU A 12 -34.98 -26.24 22.96
N ILE A 13 -35.94 -25.42 22.54
CA ILE A 13 -35.66 -24.16 21.84
C ILE A 13 -34.90 -23.19 22.75
N ILE A 14 -35.31 -23.07 24.02
CA ILE A 14 -34.64 -22.19 24.99
C ILE A 14 -33.20 -22.65 25.28
N VAL A 15 -32.99 -23.96 25.47
CA VAL A 15 -31.65 -24.51 25.70
C VAL A 15 -30.76 -24.32 24.47
N ALA A 16 -31.29 -24.58 23.26
CA ALA A 16 -30.55 -24.35 22.02
C ALA A 16 -30.17 -22.86 21.86
N ALA A 17 -31.11 -21.95 22.10
CA ALA A 17 -30.88 -20.51 22.03
C ALA A 17 -29.82 -20.04 23.05
N LEU A 18 -29.88 -20.52 24.29
CA LEU A 18 -28.88 -20.19 25.33
C LEU A 18 -27.49 -20.75 24.99
N THR A 19 -27.40 -21.96 24.43
CA THR A 19 -26.11 -22.52 23.99
C THR A 19 -25.52 -21.72 22.82
N LEU A 20 -26.36 -21.26 21.89
CA LEU A 20 -25.92 -20.46 20.75
C LEU A 20 -25.45 -19.07 21.20
N LEU A 21 -26.18 -18.44 22.12
CA LEU A 21 -25.79 -17.18 22.76
C LEU A 21 -24.43 -17.30 23.47
N LEU A 22 -24.24 -18.35 24.28
CA LEU A 22 -22.97 -18.60 24.98
C LEU A 22 -21.81 -18.78 23.98
N CYS A 23 -22.05 -19.51 22.88
CA CYS A 23 -21.06 -19.67 21.82
C CYS A 23 -20.72 -18.33 21.15
N MET A 24 -21.70 -17.48 20.87
CA MET A 24 -21.46 -16.14 20.28
C MET A 24 -20.63 -15.25 21.21
N ILE A 25 -20.91 -15.27 22.52
CA ILE A 25 -20.14 -14.49 23.50
C ILE A 25 -18.69 -14.99 23.59
N ILE A 26 -18.50 -16.30 23.67
CA ILE A 26 -17.16 -16.91 23.71
C ILE A 26 -16.38 -16.61 22.42
N PHE A 27 -17.04 -16.70 21.26
CA PHE A 27 -16.47 -16.37 19.97
C PHE A 27 -16.01 -14.90 19.92
N SER A 28 -16.87 -13.96 20.33
CA SER A 28 -16.52 -12.54 20.33
C SER A 28 -15.30 -12.25 21.24
N ALA A 29 -15.25 -12.85 22.44
CA ALA A 29 -14.15 -12.63 23.38
C ALA A 29 -12.84 -13.26 22.92
N LEU A 30 -12.87 -14.52 22.44
CA LEU A 30 -11.69 -15.22 21.94
C LEU A 30 -11.16 -14.61 20.64
N SER A 31 -12.06 -14.24 19.71
CA SER A 31 -11.67 -13.61 18.46
C SER A 31 -10.98 -12.28 18.73
N TRP A 32 -11.52 -11.44 19.63
CA TRP A 32 -10.90 -10.16 19.98
C TRP A 32 -9.53 -10.34 20.64
N GLY A 33 -9.42 -11.25 21.62
CA GLY A 33 -8.16 -11.52 22.32
C GLY A 33 -7.07 -12.08 21.41
N LEU A 34 -7.44 -12.99 20.51
CA LEU A 34 -6.51 -13.60 19.55
C LEU A 34 -6.06 -12.59 18.49
N LEU A 35 -6.98 -11.74 17.99
CA LEU A 35 -6.66 -10.67 17.04
C LEU A 35 -5.60 -9.74 17.63
N LYS A 36 -5.85 -9.27 18.86
CA LYS A 36 -4.98 -8.35 19.58
C LYS A 36 -3.59 -8.96 19.82
N TYR A 37 -3.54 -10.22 20.28
CA TYR A 37 -2.28 -10.90 20.54
C TYR A 37 -1.43 -11.06 19.27
N LEU A 38 -2.04 -11.47 18.15
CA LEU A 38 -1.34 -11.66 16.90
C LEU A 38 -0.86 -10.34 16.30
N SER A 39 -1.68 -9.28 16.34
CA SER A 39 -1.26 -7.96 15.87
C SER A 39 -0.10 -7.39 16.66
N GLU A 40 -0.12 -7.54 18.00
CA GLU A 40 0.99 -7.08 18.85
C GLU A 40 2.26 -7.91 18.61
N HIS A 41 2.13 -9.21 18.37
CA HIS A 41 3.26 -10.09 18.08
C HIS A 41 3.93 -9.77 16.75
N GLU A 42 3.14 -9.57 15.70
CA GLU A 42 3.65 -9.22 14.37
C GLU A 42 4.31 -7.83 14.38
N ALA A 43 3.66 -6.83 15.02
CA ALA A 43 4.20 -5.47 15.10
C ALA A 43 5.52 -5.44 15.87
N ARG A 44 5.64 -6.26 16.92
CA ARG A 44 6.89 -6.42 17.65
C ARG A 44 7.97 -7.08 16.80
N SER A 45 7.62 -8.09 16.00
CA SER A 45 8.56 -8.76 15.09
C SER A 45 9.10 -7.77 14.05
N ASP A 46 8.23 -7.00 13.42
CA ASP A 46 8.63 -6.01 12.42
C ASP A 46 9.50 -4.92 13.05
N ALA A 47 9.11 -4.40 14.21
CA ALA A 47 9.91 -3.40 14.91
C ALA A 47 11.31 -3.91 15.29
N THR A 48 11.44 -5.18 15.70
CA THR A 48 12.77 -5.77 15.94
C THR A 48 13.62 -5.86 14.67
N LEU A 49 12.99 -6.14 13.53
CA LEU A 49 13.65 -6.19 12.23
C LEU A 49 14.09 -4.79 11.80
N HIS A 50 13.21 -3.79 11.89
CA HIS A 50 13.47 -2.39 11.53
C HIS A 50 14.60 -1.81 12.37
N LEU A 51 14.59 -2.01 13.69
CA LEU A 51 15.69 -1.59 14.57
C LEU A 51 17.03 -2.19 14.16
N SER A 52 17.06 -3.41 13.63
CA SER A 52 18.29 -4.02 13.13
C SER A 52 18.83 -3.32 11.88
N TYR A 53 17.95 -2.83 11.00
CA TYR A 53 18.31 -2.05 9.81
C TYR A 53 18.73 -0.63 10.19
N LEU A 54 17.99 0.05 11.06
CA LEU A 54 18.32 1.37 11.58
C LEU A 54 19.67 1.39 12.29
N LYS A 55 19.96 0.37 13.12
CA LYS A 55 21.27 0.22 13.77
C LYS A 55 22.41 0.07 12.76
N LYS A 56 22.20 -0.71 11.70
CA LYS A 56 23.20 -0.86 10.62
C LYS A 56 23.38 0.44 9.84
N ALA A 57 22.31 1.18 9.57
CA ALA A 57 22.37 2.46 8.87
C ALA A 57 23.14 3.51 9.69
N TYR A 58 22.88 3.59 11.00
CA TYR A 58 23.63 4.45 11.92
C TYR A 58 25.13 4.11 11.94
N GLN A 59 25.47 2.82 11.97
CA GLN A 59 26.86 2.36 11.89
C GLN A 59 27.50 2.72 10.55
N ALA A 60 26.80 2.48 9.43
CA ALA A 60 27.29 2.76 8.09
C ALA A 60 27.56 4.26 7.86
N GLU A 61 26.75 5.13 8.46
CA GLU A 61 26.94 6.58 8.40
C GLU A 61 28.26 7.00 9.06
N SER A 62 28.53 6.48 10.26
CA SER A 62 29.82 6.72 10.93
C SER A 62 31.01 6.20 10.14
N VAL A 63 30.90 5.03 9.50
CA VAL A 63 31.97 4.45 8.69
C VAL A 63 32.25 5.30 7.45
N THR A 64 31.19 5.80 6.80
CA THR A 64 31.32 6.65 5.62
C THR A 64 32.03 7.96 5.98
N LEU A 65 31.61 8.60 7.08
CA LEU A 65 32.26 9.82 7.59
C LEU A 65 33.73 9.57 7.96
N ILE A 66 34.04 8.45 8.62
CA ILE A 66 35.43 8.05 8.93
C ILE A 66 36.27 7.88 7.64
N GLN A 67 35.73 7.26 6.60
CA GLN A 67 36.45 7.04 5.34
C GLN A 67 36.81 8.37 4.67
N ASP A 68 35.86 9.29 4.62
CA ASP A 68 36.05 10.58 3.96
C ASP A 68 36.98 11.48 4.75
N LEU A 69 36.87 11.51 6.09
CA LEU A 69 37.83 12.22 6.93
C LEU A 69 39.25 11.64 6.81
N ASN A 70 39.38 10.32 6.70
CA ASN A 70 40.68 9.69 6.44
C ASN A 70 41.26 10.09 5.07
N GLN A 71 40.42 10.29 4.06
CA GLN A 71 40.87 10.80 2.76
C GLN A 71 41.39 12.23 2.87
N VAL A 72 40.68 13.11 3.58
CA VAL A 72 41.10 14.49 3.84
C VAL A 72 42.38 14.55 4.68
N ALA A 73 42.46 13.73 5.73
CA ALA A 73 43.62 13.64 6.62
C ALA A 73 44.91 13.15 5.92
N ARG A 74 44.79 12.52 4.75
CA ARG A 74 45.91 12.06 3.91
C ARG A 74 46.31 13.04 2.81
N SER A 75 45.62 14.17 2.69
CA SER A 75 45.96 15.17 1.66
C SER A 75 47.36 15.74 1.87
N SER A 76 48.14 15.82 0.78
CA SER A 76 49.52 16.35 0.81
C SER A 76 49.58 17.78 1.31
N ASP A 77 48.55 18.56 1.01
CA ASP A 77 48.48 19.99 1.30
C ASP A 77 48.29 20.22 2.81
N LEU A 78 47.39 19.45 3.44
CA LEU A 78 47.18 19.45 4.89
C LEU A 78 48.44 19.00 5.65
N ILE A 79 49.07 17.91 5.21
CA ILE A 79 50.29 17.37 5.83
C ILE A 79 51.45 18.37 5.73
N SER A 80 51.62 19.01 4.56
CA SER A 80 52.71 19.98 4.33
C SER A 80 52.54 21.24 5.18
N THR A 81 51.30 21.68 5.39
CA THR A 81 50.98 22.89 6.15
C THR A 81 51.14 22.69 7.66
N LEU A 82 50.77 21.52 8.19
CA LEU A 82 50.98 21.16 9.59
C LEU A 82 52.46 20.89 9.94
N SER A 83 53.29 20.56 8.94
CA SER A 83 54.72 20.32 9.14
C SER A 83 55.55 21.62 9.22
N GLN A 84 54.94 22.79 8.98
CA GLN A 84 55.57 24.10 9.05
C GLN A 84 55.16 24.84 10.34
N PRO A 85 56.00 25.73 10.90
CA PRO A 85 55.63 26.52 12.07
C PRO A 85 54.37 27.38 11.80
N PRO A 86 53.47 27.53 12.79
CA PRO A 86 52.21 28.25 12.59
C PRO A 86 52.46 29.73 12.26
N SER A 87 51.97 30.17 11.11
CA SER A 87 52.00 31.55 10.61
C SER A 87 50.59 31.99 10.24
N ALA A 88 50.35 33.30 10.13
CA ALA A 88 49.04 33.82 9.71
C ALA A 88 48.62 33.28 8.32
N LEU A 89 49.59 33.11 7.42
CA LEU A 89 49.38 32.58 6.07
C LEU A 89 49.06 31.07 6.10
N SER A 90 49.75 30.28 6.93
CA SER A 90 49.47 28.83 7.03
C SER A 90 48.14 28.54 7.71
N LYS A 91 47.69 29.38 8.66
CA LYS A 91 46.33 29.30 9.23
C LYS A 91 45.25 29.57 8.19
N GLN A 92 45.43 30.57 7.32
CA GLN A 92 44.50 30.86 6.24
C GLN A 92 44.45 29.72 5.21
N HIS A 93 45.61 29.20 4.83
CA HIS A 93 45.69 28.07 3.91
C HIS A 93 45.03 26.79 4.47
N LEU A 94 45.15 26.55 5.79
CA LEU A 94 44.42 25.45 6.45
C LEU A 94 42.90 25.65 6.39
N LYS A 95 42.41 26.88 6.58
CA LYS A 95 40.98 27.17 6.40
C LYS A 95 40.52 26.90 4.97
N ASP A 96 41.32 27.31 3.97
CA ASP A 96 41.00 27.08 2.57
C ASP A 96 40.99 25.58 2.24
N VAL A 97 41.94 24.78 2.74
CA VAL A 97 41.97 23.32 2.55
C VAL A 97 40.77 22.64 3.23
N VAL A 98 40.41 23.08 4.43
CA VAL A 98 39.23 22.59 5.16
C VAL A 98 37.93 22.98 4.43
N ALA A 99 37.89 24.12 3.75
CA ALA A 99 36.77 24.56 2.91
C ALA A 99 36.62 23.77 1.59
N HIS A 100 37.63 22.98 1.18
CA HIS A 100 37.56 22.10 0.00
C HIS A 100 37.02 20.69 0.32
N VAL A 101 36.58 20.44 1.56
CA VAL A 101 35.89 19.19 1.92
C VAL A 101 34.58 19.09 1.11
N PRO A 102 34.22 17.91 0.56
CA PRO A 102 33.09 17.77 -0.35
C PRO A 102 31.79 18.38 0.19
N ALA A 103 31.11 19.17 -0.65
CA ALA A 103 29.93 19.95 -0.29
C ALA A 103 28.76 19.13 0.29
N GLN A 104 28.73 17.82 0.03
CA GLN A 104 27.74 16.89 0.57
C GLN A 104 27.74 16.80 2.11
N TYR A 105 28.81 17.24 2.79
CA TYR A 105 28.92 17.21 4.26
C TYR A 105 28.75 18.56 4.96
N HIS A 106 28.71 19.67 4.22
CA HIS A 106 28.48 21.00 4.81
C HIS A 106 27.09 21.14 5.45
N VAL A 107 26.14 20.24 5.13
CA VAL A 107 24.77 20.29 5.63
C VAL A 107 24.62 19.65 7.03
N PHE A 108 25.50 18.74 7.42
CA PHE A 108 25.35 17.96 8.67
C PHE A 108 26.45 18.18 9.70
N LEU A 109 27.56 18.82 9.31
CA LEU A 109 28.69 19.07 10.20
C LEU A 109 28.49 20.38 10.98
N VAL A 110 28.56 20.28 12.31
CA VAL A 110 28.52 21.42 13.24
C VAL A 110 29.89 22.10 13.29
N THR A 111 30.97 21.32 13.41
CA THR A 111 32.35 21.80 13.34
C THR A 111 33.25 20.82 12.59
N LEU A 112 34.31 21.36 11.99
CA LEU A 112 35.41 20.60 11.42
C LEU A 112 36.72 21.28 11.82
N ASP A 113 37.46 20.63 12.71
CA ASP A 113 38.60 21.20 13.43
C ASP A 113 39.89 20.43 13.14
N VAL A 114 40.98 21.16 12.90
CA VAL A 114 42.33 20.61 12.79
C VAL A 114 43.09 20.95 14.06
N VAL A 115 43.53 19.93 14.80
CA VAL A 115 44.23 20.08 16.09
C VAL A 115 45.67 19.59 15.93
N ALA A 116 46.64 20.41 16.35
CA ALA A 116 48.05 20.04 16.35
C ALA A 116 48.38 19.10 17.52
N LYS A 117 49.58 18.51 17.49
CA LYS A 117 50.09 17.62 18.55
C LYS A 117 50.19 18.28 19.93
N ASP A 118 50.26 19.60 20.00
CA ASP A 118 50.24 20.39 21.23
C ASP A 118 48.82 20.73 21.73
N HIS A 119 47.80 20.08 21.16
CA HIS A 119 46.37 20.25 21.48
C HIS A 119 45.77 21.62 21.11
N HIS A 120 46.47 22.46 20.35
CA HIS A 120 45.93 23.74 19.88
C HIS A 120 45.19 23.57 18.55
N ILE A 121 44.03 24.23 18.41
CA ILE A 121 43.26 24.28 17.16
C ILE A 121 43.98 25.20 16.16
N VAL A 122 44.30 24.66 14.98
CA VAL A 122 45.09 25.34 13.94
C VAL A 122 44.24 25.78 12.75
N GLY A 123 43.08 25.15 12.52
CA GLY A 123 42.12 25.50 11.47
C GLY A 123 40.70 25.01 11.80
N GLN A 124 39.67 25.76 11.37
CA GLN A 124 38.25 25.51 11.64
C GLN A 124 37.38 26.03 10.46
N LEU A 125 36.28 25.33 10.15
CA LEU A 125 35.43 25.62 8.98
C LEU A 125 34.50 26.86 9.13
N GLU A 126 33.84 27.16 10.28
CA GLU A 126 33.13 28.45 10.56
C GLU A 126 32.49 28.54 11.98
N ASP A 127 31.74 29.64 12.24
CA ASP A 127 31.63 30.52 13.43
C ASP A 127 30.82 30.07 14.68
N VAL A 128 30.83 28.78 15.05
CA VAL A 128 30.33 28.38 16.40
C VAL A 128 31.52 28.29 17.34
N GLN A 129 31.73 29.28 18.19
CA GLN A 129 32.68 29.17 19.30
C GLN A 129 32.19 28.08 20.27
N PRO A 130 32.90 26.95 20.46
CA PRO A 130 32.68 26.18 21.67
C PRO A 130 33.10 27.06 22.85
N SER A 131 32.22 27.22 23.84
CA SER A 131 32.55 27.93 25.07
C SER A 131 33.83 27.31 25.66
N THR A 132 34.85 28.16 25.84
CA THR A 132 36.19 27.83 26.32
C THR A 132 36.26 27.43 27.80
N ASP A 133 35.30 26.66 28.30
CA ASP A 133 35.34 26.08 29.64
C ASP A 133 35.64 24.58 29.52
N SER A 134 36.91 24.23 29.80
CA SER A 134 37.52 22.89 29.90
C SER A 134 36.93 21.77 29.01
N PRO A 135 37.70 21.24 28.04
CA PRO A 135 37.26 20.10 27.24
C PRO A 135 36.84 18.92 28.12
N ALA A 136 35.72 18.27 27.79
CA ALA A 136 35.20 17.16 28.56
C ALA A 136 36.23 16.02 28.64
N ALA A 137 36.24 15.22 29.72
CA ALA A 137 37.20 14.12 29.87
C ALA A 137 37.21 13.15 28.68
N ALA A 138 36.04 12.90 28.06
CA ALA A 138 35.92 12.08 26.86
C ALA A 138 36.54 12.72 25.61
N GLU A 139 36.56 14.05 25.53
CA GLU A 139 37.19 14.81 24.44
C GLU A 139 38.72 14.68 24.51
N ILE A 140 39.29 14.86 25.70
CA ILE A 140 40.73 14.69 25.94
C ILE A 140 41.18 13.27 25.58
N THR A 141 40.46 12.25 26.07
CA THR A 141 40.79 10.84 25.75
C THR A 141 40.65 10.54 24.25
N SER A 142 39.66 11.13 23.56
CA SER A 142 39.49 10.94 22.11
C SER A 142 40.64 11.55 21.31
N LEU A 143 41.15 12.71 21.73
CA LEU A 143 42.28 13.40 21.10
C LEU A 143 43.58 12.64 21.35
N GLU A 144 43.83 12.17 22.58
CA GLU A 144 45.01 11.38 22.92
C GLU A 144 45.09 10.07 22.11
N GLN A 145 43.99 9.31 22.05
CA GLN A 145 43.95 8.08 21.26
C GLN A 145 44.14 8.33 19.75
N ALA A 146 43.62 9.44 19.24
CA ALA A 146 43.87 9.84 17.86
C ALA A 146 45.30 10.30 17.62
N LEU A 147 45.93 10.97 18.59
CA LEU A 147 47.37 11.31 18.53
C LEU A 147 48.28 10.08 18.66
N ASP A 148 47.77 8.96 19.17
CA ASP A 148 48.43 7.64 19.14
C ASP A 148 48.18 6.87 17.83
N GLY A 149 47.40 7.43 16.90
CA GLY A 149 47.16 6.89 15.56
C GLY A 149 45.88 6.07 15.41
N HIS A 150 44.96 6.13 16.37
CA HIS A 150 43.66 5.43 16.30
C HIS A 150 42.53 6.37 15.87
N THR A 151 41.65 5.92 14.97
CA THR A 151 40.40 6.63 14.72
C THR A 151 39.43 6.37 15.88
N VAL A 152 38.85 7.43 16.44
CA VAL A 152 37.93 7.35 17.57
C VAL A 152 36.64 8.10 17.27
N THR A 153 35.52 7.52 17.68
CA THR A 153 34.20 8.16 17.63
C THR A 153 33.66 8.38 19.04
N THR A 154 33.06 9.53 19.33
CA THR A 154 32.41 9.81 20.60
C THR A 154 31.04 10.46 20.39
N LEU A 155 30.02 9.97 21.08
CA LEU A 155 28.75 10.67 21.27
C LEU A 155 28.86 11.50 22.54
N GLN A 156 28.63 12.82 22.45
CA GLN A 156 28.74 13.73 23.58
C GLN A 156 27.77 14.91 23.47
N LEU A 157 27.48 15.54 24.62
CA LEU A 157 26.67 16.74 24.69
C LEU A 157 27.57 17.97 24.61
N ILE A 158 27.30 18.89 23.68
CA ILE A 158 28.02 20.17 23.57
C ILE A 158 27.09 21.32 24.01
N PRO A 159 27.51 22.15 24.98
CA PRO A 159 26.82 23.39 25.30
C PRO A 159 27.05 24.43 24.19
N VAL A 160 25.97 25.02 23.67
CA VAL A 160 26.04 26.09 22.66
C VAL A 160 25.94 27.44 23.38
N PRO A 161 26.83 28.41 23.12
CA PRO A 161 26.72 29.74 23.71
C PRO A 161 25.51 30.47 23.12
N SER A 162 24.68 31.07 23.99
CA SER A 162 23.43 31.82 23.76
C SER A 162 22.13 31.00 23.63
N SER A 163 21.27 31.07 24.66
CA SER A 163 19.83 30.68 24.77
C SER A 163 19.28 29.37 24.15
N SER A 164 20.05 28.59 23.41
CA SER A 164 19.65 27.32 22.80
C SER A 164 19.95 26.15 23.74
N SER A 165 19.08 25.13 23.71
CA SER A 165 19.29 23.86 24.42
C SER A 165 20.60 23.18 24.00
N PRO A 166 21.28 22.45 24.89
CA PRO A 166 22.52 21.76 24.57
C PRO A 166 22.27 20.68 23.50
N ILE A 167 23.21 20.54 22.56
CA ILE A 167 23.04 19.69 21.36
C ILE A 167 23.88 18.43 21.53
N TRP A 168 23.28 17.27 21.30
CA TRP A 168 24.01 16.02 21.21
C TRP A 168 24.69 15.91 19.86
N VAL A 169 25.98 15.58 19.87
CA VAL A 169 26.77 15.44 18.64
C VAL A 169 27.52 14.13 18.61
N LEU A 170 27.65 13.58 17.41
CA LEU A 170 28.58 12.51 17.08
C LEU A 170 29.87 13.14 16.58
N ARG A 171 30.94 12.99 17.36
CA ARG A 171 32.29 13.46 17.03
C ARG A 171 33.11 12.30 16.47
N VAL A 172 33.72 12.51 15.31
CA VAL A 172 34.65 11.58 14.67
C VAL A 172 36.02 12.23 14.62
N THR A 173 37.01 11.58 15.23
CA THR A 173 38.40 12.05 15.31
C THR A 173 39.31 11.08 14.56
N VAL A 174 40.01 11.57 13.52
CA VAL A 174 40.96 10.79 12.73
C VAL A 174 42.39 11.35 12.85
N PRO A 175 43.43 10.50 12.88
CA PRO A 175 44.81 10.93 12.90
C PRO A 175 45.24 11.51 11.55
N ILE A 176 45.98 12.63 11.60
CA ILE A 176 46.71 13.16 10.44
C ILE A 176 48.13 12.57 10.49
N LEU A 177 48.46 11.72 9.52
CA LEU A 177 49.71 10.98 9.50
C LEU A 177 50.74 11.68 8.60
N GLY A 178 51.92 11.96 9.14
CA GLY A 178 53.04 12.53 8.39
C GLY A 178 53.75 11.47 7.53
N ARG A 179 54.82 11.89 6.83
CA ARG A 179 55.58 11.05 5.88
C ARG A 179 56.17 9.75 6.49
N ALA A 180 56.38 9.71 7.80
CA ALA A 180 56.88 8.53 8.52
C ALA A 180 55.77 7.67 9.14
N ASN A 181 54.50 7.88 8.74
CA ASN A 181 53.31 7.27 9.35
C ASN A 181 53.15 7.60 10.85
N THR A 182 53.77 8.69 11.30
CA THR A 182 53.65 9.22 12.66
C THR A 182 52.55 10.27 12.72
N PRO A 183 51.66 10.25 13.73
CA PRO A 183 50.65 11.30 13.92
C PRO A 183 51.31 12.67 14.14
N ILE A 184 50.95 13.64 13.31
CA ILE A 184 51.43 15.04 13.40
C ILE A 184 50.32 16.01 13.84
N GLY A 185 49.07 15.54 13.85
CA GLY A 185 47.88 16.25 14.30
C GLY A 185 46.66 15.35 14.17
N VAL A 186 45.48 15.89 14.42
CA VAL A 186 44.20 15.18 14.28
C VAL A 186 43.18 16.06 13.58
N LEU A 187 42.30 15.43 12.81
CA LEU A 187 41.14 16.06 12.18
C LEU A 187 39.89 15.58 12.91
N THR A 188 39.09 16.52 13.39
CA THR A 188 37.89 16.23 14.18
C THR A 188 36.67 16.81 13.49
N ALA A 189 35.67 15.99 13.23
CA ALA A 189 34.39 16.41 12.68
C ALA A 189 33.28 16.16 13.69
N THR A 190 32.34 17.10 13.85
CA THR A 190 31.19 16.94 14.73
C THR A 190 29.90 17.00 13.91
N GLN A 191 29.01 16.03 14.10
CA GLN A 191 27.72 15.93 13.43
C GLN A 191 26.60 16.03 14.45
N ALA A 192 25.60 16.89 14.24
CA ALA A 192 24.45 16.99 15.14
C ALA A 192 23.58 15.73 15.08
N ILE A 193 23.07 15.30 16.24
CA ILE A 193 22.06 14.25 16.34
C ILE A 193 20.72 14.92 16.60
N ASP A 194 20.02 15.25 15.52
CA ASP A 194 18.77 16.01 15.50
C ASP A 194 17.74 15.42 14.52
N ASP A 195 16.68 16.17 14.21
CA ASP A 195 15.63 15.77 13.26
C ASP A 195 16.17 15.50 11.85
N ASP A 196 17.20 16.23 11.41
CA ASP A 196 17.77 16.06 10.06
C ASP A 196 18.64 14.79 10.01
N PHE A 197 19.35 14.47 11.10
CA PHE A 197 20.03 13.18 11.23
C PHE A 197 19.02 12.01 11.27
N ALA A 198 17.90 12.16 11.98
CA ALA A 198 16.83 11.16 11.98
C ALA A 198 16.24 10.95 10.57
N LEU A 199 16.04 12.04 9.81
CA LEU A 199 15.54 11.99 8.43
C LEU A 199 16.54 11.28 7.48
N SER A 200 17.85 11.49 7.66
CA SER A 200 18.90 10.77 6.92
C SER A 200 18.80 9.25 7.10
N LEU A 201 18.55 8.80 8.34
CA LEU A 201 18.36 7.37 8.63
C LEU A 201 17.08 6.82 8.00
N GLU A 202 15.98 7.57 8.03
CA GLU A 202 14.74 7.20 7.33
C GLU A 202 15.00 7.07 5.82
N GLN A 203 15.67 8.04 5.18
CA GLN A 203 15.94 7.99 3.73
C GLN A 203 16.74 6.76 3.31
N LYS A 204 17.64 6.26 4.17
CA LYS A 204 18.45 5.06 3.90
C LYS A 204 17.71 3.76 4.15
N THR A 205 16.79 3.73 5.10
CA THR A 205 16.16 2.49 5.59
C THR A 205 14.72 2.33 5.15
N GLY A 206 14.03 3.43 4.88
CA GLY A 206 12.59 3.50 4.66
C GLY A 206 11.75 3.46 5.94
N PHE A 207 12.37 3.44 7.13
CA PHE A 207 11.68 3.27 8.41
C PHE A 207 11.66 4.55 9.24
N LYS A 208 10.54 4.78 9.94
CA LYS A 208 10.39 5.89 10.87
C LYS A 208 11.22 5.64 12.12
N VAL A 209 12.01 6.63 12.49
CA VAL A 209 12.93 6.58 13.63
C VAL A 209 12.80 7.79 14.53
N VAL A 210 12.89 7.54 15.83
CA VAL A 210 13.09 8.52 16.90
C VAL A 210 14.42 8.24 17.57
N LEU A 211 15.21 9.29 17.80
CA LEU A 211 16.53 9.23 18.38
C LEU A 211 16.48 9.73 19.81
N CYS A 212 17.08 8.97 20.72
CA CYS A 212 16.99 9.20 22.15
C CYS A 212 18.36 9.10 22.83
N GLN A 213 18.52 9.88 23.90
CA GLN A 213 19.57 9.66 24.89
C GLN A 213 18.98 9.77 26.30
N GLY A 214 19.13 8.69 27.08
CA GLY A 214 18.46 8.59 28.37
C GLY A 214 16.93 8.65 28.19
N THR A 215 16.29 9.63 28.82
CA THR A 215 14.84 9.90 28.69
C THR A 215 14.51 11.03 27.71
N HIS A 216 15.52 11.60 27.03
CA HIS A 216 15.35 12.76 26.16
C HIS A 216 15.33 12.34 24.70
N ILE A 217 14.39 12.91 23.94
CA ILE A 217 14.36 12.82 22.48
C ILE A 217 15.34 13.85 21.92
N LEU A 218 16.21 13.38 21.03
CA LEU A 218 17.21 14.18 20.34
C LEU A 218 16.72 14.67 18.98
N GLY A 219 16.00 13.79 18.27
CA GLY A 219 15.41 14.09 16.98
C GLY A 219 14.45 13.00 16.51
N SER A 220 13.57 13.35 15.58
CA SER A 220 12.56 12.47 15.02
C SER A 220 12.39 12.70 13.52
N SER A 221 12.25 11.59 12.79
CA SER A 221 11.86 11.58 11.37
C SER A 221 10.34 11.80 11.17
N MET A 222 9.55 11.79 12.25
CA MET A 222 8.10 11.95 12.24
C MET A 222 7.74 13.42 12.52
N ARG A 223 7.49 14.22 11.46
CA ARG A 223 7.12 15.66 11.57
C ARG A 223 5.60 15.91 11.76
N GLU A 224 4.85 14.90 12.21
CA GLU A 224 3.42 15.02 12.48
C GLU A 224 3.18 15.71 13.84
N SER A 225 2.40 16.80 13.83
CA SER A 225 2.08 17.59 15.03
C SER A 225 1.31 16.80 16.09
N SER A 226 0.53 15.80 15.68
CA SER A 226 -0.20 14.88 16.55
C SER A 226 0.74 13.96 17.33
N LEU A 227 1.76 13.39 16.69
CA LEU A 227 2.75 12.50 17.33
C LEU A 227 3.69 13.26 18.27
N ASN A 228 4.09 14.50 17.96
CA ASN A 228 4.99 15.28 18.80
C ASN A 228 4.46 15.49 20.24
N GLN A 229 3.14 15.56 20.42
CA GLN A 229 2.52 15.69 21.75
C GLN A 229 2.62 14.38 22.57
N PHE A 230 2.58 13.22 21.91
CA PHE A 230 2.73 11.91 22.55
C PHE A 230 4.20 11.47 22.69
N LEU A 231 5.07 11.93 21.79
CA LEU A 231 6.50 11.69 21.81
C LEU A 231 7.17 12.37 23.02
N SER A 232 6.60 13.45 23.54
CA SER A 232 7.12 14.19 24.71
C SER A 232 7.00 13.45 26.05
N GLY A 233 6.40 12.26 26.08
CA GLY A 233 6.28 11.43 27.28
C GLY A 233 7.53 10.58 27.52
N ASN A 234 8.14 10.70 28.71
CA ASN A 234 9.36 10.02 29.19
C ASN A 234 9.41 8.46 29.08
N ALA A 235 8.43 7.81 28.44
CA ALA A 235 8.36 6.35 28.30
C ALA A 235 9.06 5.79 27.04
N LEU A 236 9.20 6.58 25.96
CA LEU A 236 9.64 6.07 24.65
C LEU A 236 11.08 5.59 24.59
N CYS A 237 11.98 6.31 25.25
CA CYS A 237 13.41 6.04 25.20
C CYS A 237 13.85 4.88 26.13
N THR A 238 12.91 4.10 26.66
CA THR A 238 13.23 2.98 27.57
C THR A 238 13.57 1.70 26.80
N ILE A 239 14.82 1.24 26.98
CA ILE A 239 15.34 0.02 26.34
C ILE A 239 14.64 -1.22 26.91
N ASP A 240 14.47 -2.25 26.07
CA ASP A 240 13.92 -3.57 26.41
C ASP A 240 12.44 -3.60 26.83
N LYS A 241 11.72 -2.49 26.66
CA LYS A 241 10.26 -2.43 26.86
C LYS A 241 9.57 -2.05 25.56
N VAL A 242 8.55 -2.84 25.22
CA VAL A 242 7.55 -2.45 24.23
C VAL A 242 6.64 -1.44 24.90
N ASN A 243 6.59 -0.22 24.37
CA ASN A 243 5.69 0.81 24.86
C ASN A 243 4.56 0.98 23.84
N VAL A 244 3.32 1.01 24.33
CA VAL A 244 2.17 1.36 23.49
C VAL A 244 1.92 2.85 23.68
N ILE A 245 1.90 3.58 22.57
CA ILE A 245 1.54 5.00 22.56
C ILE A 245 0.05 5.06 22.23
N ASP A 246 -0.74 5.51 23.19
CA ASP A 246 -2.18 5.69 23.01
C ASP A 246 -2.44 7.02 22.26
N GLY A 247 -2.82 6.90 20.98
CA GLY A 247 -3.15 8.00 20.07
C GLY A 247 -4.30 7.62 19.13
N PRO A 248 -4.69 8.49 18.17
CA PRO A 248 -5.77 8.20 17.21
C PRO A 248 -5.48 6.96 16.35
N GLN A 249 -4.20 6.72 16.09
CA GLN A 249 -3.67 5.42 15.69
C GLN A 249 -2.87 4.94 16.91
N HIS A 250 -3.22 3.81 17.53
CA HIS A 250 -2.37 3.25 18.59
C HIS A 250 -1.01 2.92 17.95
N PHE A 251 0.11 3.27 18.59
CA PHE A 251 1.44 2.92 18.09
C PHE A 251 2.15 1.95 19.02
N LEU A 252 2.99 1.10 18.46
CA LEU A 252 3.97 0.27 19.16
C LEU A 252 5.34 0.91 19.00
N ALA A 253 5.98 1.23 20.11
CA ALA A 253 7.35 1.72 20.13
C ALA A 253 8.27 0.67 20.73
N LEU A 254 9.38 0.42 20.04
CA LEU A 254 10.44 -0.46 20.52
C LEU A 254 11.79 0.25 20.41
N ALA A 255 12.54 0.25 21.50
CA ALA A 255 13.83 0.91 21.60
C ALA A 255 14.99 -0.09 21.65
N ASN A 256 16.10 0.23 20.98
CA ASN A 256 17.34 -0.52 21.05
C ASN A 256 18.54 0.43 21.08
N SER A 257 19.62 0.04 21.74
CA SER A 257 20.86 0.82 21.76
C SER A 257 21.76 0.50 20.57
N ALA A 258 22.34 1.55 20.01
CA ALA A 258 23.26 1.51 18.91
C ALA A 258 24.56 2.25 19.27
N GLN A 259 25.68 1.69 18.81
CA GLN A 259 27.01 2.26 18.92
C GLN A 259 27.64 2.30 17.53
N THR A 260 28.42 3.34 17.27
CA THR A 260 29.18 3.50 16.03
C THR A 260 30.46 2.66 16.04
N THR A 261 31.10 2.54 14.88
CA THR A 261 32.40 1.88 14.79
C THR A 261 33.48 2.73 15.46
N ASN A 262 34.36 2.07 16.22
CA ASN A 262 35.42 2.71 17.01
C ASN A 262 34.89 3.71 18.06
N GLN A 263 33.66 3.50 18.55
CA GLN A 263 33.12 4.33 19.62
C GLN A 263 33.89 4.09 20.93
N LEU A 264 34.33 5.18 21.58
CA LEU A 264 35.03 5.10 22.85
C LEU A 264 34.13 4.47 23.93
N MET A 265 34.66 3.52 24.70
CA MET A 265 33.88 2.79 25.71
C MET A 265 33.28 3.68 26.81
N SER A 266 33.86 4.85 27.07
CA SER A 266 33.35 5.84 28.02
C SER A 266 32.22 6.71 27.46
N SER A 267 31.94 6.64 26.15
CA SER A 267 30.89 7.40 25.50
C SER A 267 29.53 6.66 25.55
N PRO A 268 28.41 7.37 25.79
CA PRO A 268 27.08 6.76 25.83
C PRO A 268 26.65 6.19 24.47
N SER A 269 25.87 5.11 24.48
CA SER A 269 25.19 4.59 23.28
C SER A 269 23.99 5.45 22.90
N LEU A 270 23.72 5.58 21.60
CA LEU A 270 22.51 6.22 21.10
C LEU A 270 21.34 5.23 21.21
N VAL A 271 20.18 5.67 21.71
CA VAL A 271 18.96 4.85 21.71
C VAL A 271 18.18 5.17 20.44
N ILE A 272 17.93 4.15 19.64
CA ILE A 272 17.13 4.21 18.42
C ILE A 272 15.77 3.60 18.75
N VAL A 273 14.71 4.33 18.48
CA VAL A 273 13.33 3.91 18.71
C VAL A 273 12.61 3.82 17.38
N ASP A 274 12.07 2.65 17.09
CA ASP A 274 11.19 2.39 15.95
C ASP A 274 9.75 2.56 16.43
N VAL A 275 8.94 3.27 15.64
CA VAL A 275 7.56 3.62 15.99
C VAL A 275 6.65 3.12 14.88
N GLU A 276 5.92 2.05 15.15
CA GLU A 276 5.04 1.38 14.19
C GLU A 276 3.57 1.57 14.57
N PRO A 277 2.67 1.89 13.63
CA PRO A 277 1.25 1.89 13.92
C PRO A 277 0.81 0.47 14.29
N LEU A 278 0.17 0.34 15.45
CA LEU A 278 -0.44 -0.91 15.89
C LEU A 278 -1.54 -1.25 14.89
N TYR A 279 -1.36 -2.37 14.18
CA TYR A 279 -2.16 -2.79 13.04
C TYR A 279 -3.64 -2.40 13.16
N THR A 280 -4.06 -1.42 12.35
CA THR A 280 -5.47 -1.09 12.22
C THR A 280 -6.11 -2.11 11.27
N LEU A 281 -7.40 -2.41 11.48
CA LEU A 281 -8.19 -3.36 10.67
C LEU A 281 -8.06 -3.16 9.15
N ASN A 282 -7.67 -1.97 8.69
CA ASN A 282 -7.52 -1.61 7.29
C ASN A 282 -6.26 -2.17 6.60
N ALA A 283 -5.16 -2.42 7.31
CA ALA A 283 -3.90 -2.80 6.65
C ALA A 283 -3.92 -4.24 6.09
N HIS A 284 -4.62 -5.16 6.77
CA HIS A 284 -4.67 -6.58 6.40
C HIS A 284 -6.04 -7.23 6.68
N ILE A 285 -7.12 -6.63 6.15
CA ILE A 285 -8.50 -7.16 6.24
C ILE A 285 -8.56 -8.66 5.94
N GLY A 286 -7.81 -9.12 4.93
CA GLY A 286 -7.81 -10.53 4.50
C GLY A 286 -7.38 -11.52 5.58
N ARG A 287 -6.31 -11.23 6.35
CA ARG A 287 -5.85 -12.12 7.42
C ARG A 287 -6.78 -12.09 8.63
N TYR A 288 -7.34 -10.93 8.94
CA TYR A 288 -8.31 -10.79 10.01
C TYR A 288 -9.60 -11.55 9.71
N VAL A 289 -10.10 -11.48 8.48
CA VAL A 289 -11.26 -12.27 8.05
C VAL A 289 -10.97 -13.77 8.19
N GLN A 290 -9.78 -14.23 7.80
CA GLN A 290 -9.41 -15.65 7.95
C GLN A 290 -9.36 -16.11 9.41
N ILE A 291 -8.76 -15.32 10.32
CA ILE A 291 -8.69 -15.64 11.76
C ILE A 291 -10.09 -15.66 12.38
N LEU A 292 -10.94 -14.69 12.01
CA LEU A 292 -12.30 -14.58 12.51
C LEU A 292 -13.19 -15.72 11.98
N LEU A 293 -13.00 -16.12 10.73
CA LEU A 293 -13.69 -17.25 10.12
C LEU A 293 -13.24 -18.59 10.74
N ALA A 294 -11.93 -18.78 10.94
CA ALA A 294 -11.38 -19.99 11.59
C ALA A 294 -11.83 -20.13 13.05
N SER A 295 -11.80 -19.05 13.83
CA SER A 295 -12.32 -19.05 15.21
C SER A 295 -13.84 -19.25 15.24
N GLY A 296 -14.57 -18.77 14.22
CA GLY A 296 -16.02 -18.95 14.09
C GLY A 296 -16.38 -20.41 13.84
N ILE A 297 -15.68 -21.07 12.92
CA ILE A 297 -15.83 -22.51 12.66
C ILE A 297 -15.53 -23.32 13.92
N PHE A 298 -14.46 -22.99 14.65
CA PHE A 298 -14.07 -23.71 15.87
C PHE A 298 -15.15 -23.61 16.96
N VAL A 299 -15.68 -22.41 17.20
CA VAL A 299 -16.73 -22.20 18.21
C VAL A 299 -18.05 -22.82 17.77
N PHE A 300 -18.40 -22.78 16.48
CA PHE A 300 -19.55 -23.49 15.95
C PHE A 300 -19.45 -25.00 16.15
N ALA A 301 -18.28 -25.59 15.87
CA ALA A 301 -18.04 -27.01 16.10
C ALA A 301 -18.19 -27.39 17.59
N LEU A 302 -17.65 -26.58 18.51
CA LEU A 302 -17.87 -26.76 19.95
C LEU A 302 -19.35 -26.66 20.34
N GLY A 303 -20.09 -25.72 19.75
CA GLY A 303 -21.53 -25.56 19.96
C GLY A 303 -22.33 -26.78 19.50
N VAL A 304 -22.00 -27.35 18.33
CA VAL A 304 -22.63 -28.58 17.83
C VAL A 304 -22.30 -29.79 18.73
N ILE A 305 -21.06 -29.89 19.22
CA ILE A 305 -20.67 -30.94 20.18
C ILE A 305 -21.43 -30.79 21.49
N ALA A 306 -21.54 -29.58 22.04
CA ALA A 306 -22.31 -29.32 23.25
C ALA A 306 -23.80 -29.64 23.07
N TYR A 307 -24.39 -29.23 21.95
CA TYR A 307 -25.79 -29.51 21.61
C TYR A 307 -26.06 -31.02 21.47
N THR A 308 -25.18 -31.76 20.81
CA THR A 308 -25.30 -33.22 20.66
C THR A 308 -25.14 -33.96 22.00
N ILE A 309 -24.27 -33.50 22.89
CA ILE A 309 -24.13 -34.05 24.25
C ILE A 309 -25.40 -33.78 25.08
N ILE A 310 -25.91 -32.55 25.07
CA ILE A 310 -27.12 -32.16 25.82
C ILE A 310 -28.34 -32.95 25.32
N THR A 311 -28.55 -33.01 24.01
CA THR A 311 -29.67 -33.78 23.41
C THR A 311 -29.56 -35.27 23.75
N ARG A 312 -28.35 -35.85 23.73
CA ARG A 312 -28.14 -37.26 24.08
C ARG A 312 -28.44 -37.56 25.55
N ILE A 313 -28.00 -36.71 26.47
CA ILE A 313 -28.17 -36.90 27.92
C ILE A 313 -29.63 -36.68 28.34
N PHE A 314 -30.24 -35.59 27.90
CA PHE A 314 -31.55 -35.17 28.40
C PHE A 314 -32.74 -35.74 27.61
N PHE A 315 -32.54 -36.23 26.38
CA PHE A 315 -33.64 -36.71 25.53
C PHE A 315 -33.46 -38.16 25.09
N ILE A 316 -32.34 -38.51 24.43
CA ILE A 316 -32.17 -39.85 23.83
C ILE A 316 -32.13 -40.94 24.91
N ARG A 317 -31.31 -40.77 25.95
CA ARG A 317 -31.19 -41.74 27.06
C ARG A 317 -32.52 -41.98 27.80
N PRO A 318 -33.31 -40.97 28.21
CA PRO A 318 -34.60 -41.20 28.85
C PRO A 318 -35.67 -41.77 27.90
N LEU A 319 -35.65 -41.45 26.60
CA LEU A 319 -36.56 -42.09 25.62
C LEU A 319 -36.27 -43.58 25.47
N GLN A 320 -34.99 -43.96 25.42
CA GLN A 320 -34.58 -45.36 25.36
C GLN A 320 -34.97 -46.13 26.64
N SER A 321 -34.87 -45.53 27.82
CA SER A 321 -35.29 -46.19 29.06
C SER A 321 -36.81 -46.42 29.12
N ILE A 322 -37.61 -45.49 28.58
CA ILE A 322 -39.06 -45.65 28.43
C ILE A 322 -39.40 -46.76 27.42
N GLN A 323 -38.67 -46.82 26.31
CA GLN A 323 -38.89 -47.83 25.27
C GLN A 323 -38.58 -49.26 25.76
N VAL A 324 -37.54 -49.43 26.59
CA VAL A 324 -37.22 -50.71 27.24
C VAL A 324 -38.33 -51.13 28.20
N ARG A 325 -38.87 -50.19 29.00
CA ARG A 325 -40.00 -50.43 29.91
C ARG A 325 -41.31 -50.76 29.18
N ALA A 326 -41.53 -50.16 28.00
CA ALA A 326 -42.70 -50.46 27.17
C ALA A 326 -42.61 -51.86 26.55
N ARG A 327 -41.42 -52.30 26.13
CA ARG A 327 -41.19 -53.66 25.62
C ARG A 327 -41.39 -54.74 26.69
N SER A 328 -41.00 -54.48 27.94
CA SER A 328 -41.25 -55.44 29.03
C SER A 328 -42.74 -55.60 29.34
N LEU A 329 -43.52 -54.52 29.25
CA LEU A 329 -44.99 -54.57 29.41
C LEU A 329 -45.71 -55.32 28.27
N VAL A 330 -45.15 -55.30 27.06
CA VAL A 330 -45.68 -56.07 25.91
C VAL A 330 -45.30 -57.56 25.99
N ALA A 331 -44.14 -57.89 26.57
CA ALA A 331 -43.78 -59.29 26.83
C ALA A 331 -44.66 -59.93 27.91
N ASP A 332 -45.08 -59.17 28.92
CA ASP A 332 -45.97 -59.67 29.99
C ASP A 332 -47.41 -59.93 29.51
N THR A 333 -47.85 -59.30 28.41
CA THR A 333 -49.18 -59.55 27.82
C THR A 333 -49.20 -60.76 26.88
N SER A 334 -48.05 -61.23 26.39
CA SER A 334 -47.97 -62.47 25.60
C SER A 334 -48.02 -63.76 26.43
N ASN A 335 -47.99 -63.68 27.77
CA ASN A 335 -48.05 -64.85 28.67
C ASN A 335 -49.40 -65.01 29.40
N ALA A 336 -50.42 -64.19 29.10
CA ALA A 336 -51.78 -64.38 29.59
C ALA A 336 -52.66 -65.00 28.47
N GLY A 337 -53.23 -66.18 28.75
CA GLY A 337 -53.78 -67.09 27.76
C GLY A 337 -55.07 -66.68 27.04
N THR A 338 -55.23 -67.33 25.87
CA THR A 338 -56.46 -67.86 25.22
C THR A 338 -57.78 -67.12 25.42
N ASP A 339 -58.22 -66.44 24.35
CA ASP A 339 -59.47 -66.71 23.59
C ASP A 339 -60.03 -65.40 23.00
N ALA A 340 -59.75 -65.15 21.70
CA ALA A 340 -60.64 -64.40 20.80
C ALA A 340 -60.13 -64.51 19.35
N GLN A 341 -61.04 -64.93 18.47
CA GLN A 341 -60.87 -65.38 17.10
C GLN A 341 -60.48 -64.27 16.09
N SER A 342 -59.44 -64.57 15.29
CA SER A 342 -59.42 -64.56 13.82
C SER A 342 -60.05 -63.38 13.03
N LEU A 343 -59.58 -62.15 13.23
CA LEU A 343 -59.70 -61.07 12.24
C LEU A 343 -58.48 -60.12 12.18
N SER A 344 -57.56 -60.19 13.13
CA SER A 344 -56.41 -59.27 13.25
C SER A 344 -55.13 -59.71 12.52
N ILE A 345 -55.12 -60.91 11.93
CA ILE A 345 -53.92 -61.49 11.30
C ILE A 345 -53.69 -60.92 9.89
N ASP A 346 -54.73 -60.45 9.21
CA ASP A 346 -54.63 -59.93 7.83
C ASP A 346 -54.19 -58.44 7.80
N GLU A 347 -54.66 -57.62 8.76
CA GLU A 347 -54.22 -56.22 8.90
C GLU A 347 -52.76 -56.10 9.35
N LEU A 348 -52.30 -56.99 10.24
CA LEU A 348 -50.90 -57.01 10.68
C LEU A 348 -49.94 -57.45 9.56
N GLY A 349 -50.39 -58.38 8.70
CA GLY A 349 -49.66 -58.81 7.51
C GLY A 349 -49.54 -57.71 6.46
N MET A 350 -50.62 -56.96 6.21
CA MET A 350 -50.60 -55.79 5.31
C MET A 350 -49.74 -54.64 5.85
N LEU A 351 -49.79 -54.36 7.16
CA LEU A 351 -48.91 -53.38 7.79
C LEU A 351 -47.44 -53.74 7.63
N THR A 352 -47.10 -55.02 7.83
CA THR A 352 -45.71 -55.51 7.70
C THR A 352 -45.20 -55.39 6.26
N ARG A 353 -46.03 -55.68 5.26
CA ARG A 353 -45.69 -55.50 3.84
C ARG A 353 -45.52 -54.03 3.46
N SER A 354 -46.40 -53.16 3.97
CA SER A 354 -46.34 -51.72 3.76
C SER A 354 -45.08 -51.11 4.37
N PHE A 355 -44.71 -51.56 5.58
CA PHE A 355 -43.48 -51.15 6.26
C PHE A 355 -42.21 -51.62 5.54
N ASN A 356 -42.23 -52.81 4.93
CA ASN A 356 -41.08 -53.29 4.14
C ASN A 356 -40.90 -52.50 2.84
N LEU A 357 -41.99 -52.20 2.11
CA LEU A 357 -41.92 -51.36 0.90
C LEU A 357 -41.48 -49.92 1.22
N LEU A 358 -41.93 -49.37 2.35
CA LEU A 358 -41.46 -48.07 2.85
C LEU A 358 -39.98 -48.12 3.25
N SER A 359 -39.52 -49.20 3.87
CA SER A 359 -38.12 -49.38 4.23
C SER A 359 -37.21 -49.51 3.00
N GLU A 360 -37.69 -50.14 1.93
CA GLU A 360 -36.97 -50.30 0.66
C GLU A 360 -36.95 -48.98 -0.13
N SER A 361 -38.07 -48.24 -0.15
CA SER A 361 -38.11 -46.89 -0.72
C SER A 361 -37.22 -45.91 0.05
N LEU A 362 -37.22 -45.97 1.39
CA LEU A 362 -36.37 -45.14 2.24
C LEU A 362 -34.89 -45.54 2.15
N SER A 363 -34.55 -46.82 1.90
CA SER A 363 -33.17 -47.24 1.70
C SER A 363 -32.62 -46.80 0.34
N VAL A 364 -33.43 -46.88 -0.73
CA VAL A 364 -33.09 -46.36 -2.07
C VAL A 364 -32.92 -44.83 -2.03
N GLN A 365 -33.86 -44.12 -1.41
CA GLN A 365 -33.77 -42.67 -1.26
C GLN A 365 -32.58 -42.25 -0.36
N LYS A 366 -32.23 -43.06 0.64
CA LYS A 366 -31.04 -42.86 1.47
C LYS A 366 -29.75 -43.14 0.70
N SER A 367 -29.71 -44.13 -0.19
CA SER A 367 -28.54 -44.35 -1.04
C SER A 367 -28.34 -43.23 -2.07
N GLU A 368 -29.42 -42.75 -2.70
CA GLU A 368 -29.36 -41.59 -3.61
C GLU A 368 -28.99 -40.31 -2.86
N SER A 369 -29.56 -40.08 -1.68
CA SER A 369 -29.22 -38.93 -0.84
C SER A 369 -27.77 -38.98 -0.35
N VAL A 370 -27.25 -40.16 -0.01
CA VAL A 370 -25.83 -40.33 0.38
C VAL A 370 -24.90 -40.12 -0.81
N ALA A 371 -25.26 -40.59 -2.01
CA ALA A 371 -24.50 -40.35 -3.24
C ALA A 371 -24.48 -38.86 -3.59
N MET A 372 -25.63 -38.19 -3.58
CA MET A 372 -25.75 -36.74 -3.81
C MET A 372 -25.00 -35.92 -2.75
N THR A 373 -25.01 -36.36 -1.48
CA THR A 373 -24.25 -35.70 -0.40
C THR A 373 -22.74 -35.88 -0.56
N LYS A 374 -22.28 -37.04 -1.05
CA LYS A 374 -20.87 -37.28 -1.37
C LYS A 374 -20.44 -36.39 -2.54
N GLN A 375 -21.23 -36.34 -3.62
CA GLN A 375 -20.98 -35.47 -4.78
C GLN A 375 -20.94 -33.98 -4.41
N MET A 376 -21.90 -33.52 -3.60
CA MET A 376 -21.94 -32.13 -3.13
C MET A 376 -20.71 -31.81 -2.27
N ARG A 377 -20.27 -32.75 -1.42
CA ARG A 377 -19.06 -32.61 -0.61
C ARG A 377 -17.81 -32.50 -1.49
N ASP A 378 -17.68 -33.34 -2.50
CA ASP A 378 -16.52 -33.36 -3.40
C ASP A 378 -16.47 -32.06 -4.25
N LEU A 379 -17.63 -31.53 -4.67
CA LEU A 379 -17.75 -30.21 -5.31
C LEU A 379 -17.42 -29.04 -4.39
N LEU A 380 -17.86 -29.07 -3.13
CA LEU A 380 -17.57 -28.02 -2.15
C LEU A 380 -16.09 -27.98 -1.76
N ILE A 381 -15.46 -29.15 -1.58
CA ILE A 381 -14.01 -29.27 -1.33
C ILE A 381 -13.20 -28.68 -2.49
N MET A 382 -13.67 -28.87 -3.73
CA MET A 382 -13.05 -28.30 -4.91
C MET A 382 -13.22 -26.76 -4.97
N SER A 383 -14.41 -26.25 -4.66
CA SER A 383 -14.70 -24.80 -4.63
C SER A 383 -13.82 -24.05 -3.61
N ASP A 384 -13.66 -24.59 -2.41
CA ASP A 384 -12.84 -23.94 -1.36
C ASP A 384 -11.36 -23.84 -1.77
N ALA A 385 -10.82 -24.88 -2.41
CA ALA A 385 -9.44 -24.89 -2.89
C ALA A 385 -9.24 -23.91 -4.07
N PHE A 386 -10.19 -23.86 -5.01
CA PHE A 386 -10.15 -22.96 -6.17
C PHE A 386 -10.29 -21.49 -5.80
N ILE A 387 -11.02 -21.17 -4.72
CA ILE A 387 -11.17 -19.81 -4.21
C ILE A 387 -9.91 -19.34 -3.46
N SER A 388 -9.16 -20.26 -2.84
CA SER A 388 -7.99 -19.93 -2.01
C SER A 388 -6.69 -19.63 -2.77
N THR A 389 -6.60 -19.98 -4.06
CA THR A 389 -5.33 -19.95 -4.81
C THR A 389 -5.31 -18.81 -5.84
N LEU A 390 -4.57 -17.74 -5.53
CA LEU A 390 -4.39 -16.58 -6.41
C LEU A 390 -3.23 -16.74 -7.42
N ASN A 391 -2.43 -17.80 -7.29
CA ASN A 391 -1.35 -18.10 -8.23
C ASN A 391 -1.83 -19.09 -9.28
N LEU A 392 -1.80 -18.67 -10.55
CA LEU A 392 -2.25 -19.48 -11.68
C LEU A 392 -1.57 -20.85 -11.74
N GLU A 393 -0.24 -20.93 -11.64
CA GLU A 393 0.47 -22.22 -11.76
C GLU A 393 0.07 -23.20 -10.66
N HIS A 394 -0.09 -22.70 -9.44
CA HIS A 394 -0.53 -23.50 -8.31
C HIS A 394 -1.98 -23.95 -8.46
N LEU A 395 -2.86 -23.06 -8.92
CA LEU A 395 -4.26 -23.37 -9.22
C LEU A 395 -4.36 -24.47 -10.29
N LEU A 396 -3.62 -24.37 -11.39
CA LEU A 396 -3.63 -25.38 -12.46
C LEU A 396 -3.17 -26.75 -11.96
N GLY A 397 -2.11 -26.79 -11.14
CA GLY A 397 -1.63 -28.03 -10.54
C GLY A 397 -2.64 -28.67 -9.58
N GLU A 398 -3.29 -27.85 -8.76
CA GLU A 398 -4.32 -28.29 -7.82
C GLU A 398 -5.56 -28.85 -8.55
N ILE A 399 -5.96 -28.21 -9.67
CA ILE A 399 -7.07 -28.68 -10.51
C ILE A 399 -6.80 -30.11 -11.01
N VAL A 400 -5.64 -30.35 -11.64
CA VAL A 400 -5.36 -31.66 -12.26
C VAL A 400 -5.16 -32.76 -11.21
N SER A 401 -4.51 -32.45 -10.08
CA SER A 401 -4.28 -33.41 -8.99
C SER A 401 -5.57 -33.86 -8.32
N ARG A 402 -6.47 -32.91 -7.99
CA ARG A 402 -7.75 -33.23 -7.36
C ARG A 402 -8.67 -33.96 -8.31
N LEU A 403 -8.71 -33.57 -9.58
CA LEU A 403 -9.51 -34.25 -10.58
C LEU A 403 -9.09 -35.72 -10.70
N GLY A 404 -7.78 -35.98 -10.73
CA GLY A 404 -7.22 -37.33 -10.69
C GLY A 404 -7.66 -38.13 -9.47
N THR A 405 -7.54 -37.53 -8.29
CA THR A 405 -7.92 -38.16 -7.01
C THR A 405 -9.42 -38.48 -6.93
N ILE A 406 -10.29 -37.57 -7.39
CA ILE A 406 -11.75 -37.71 -7.32
C ILE A 406 -12.24 -38.76 -8.33
N THR A 407 -11.69 -38.75 -9.54
CA THR A 407 -12.13 -39.63 -10.63
C THR A 407 -11.42 -40.98 -10.66
N GLN A 408 -10.36 -41.15 -9.87
CA GLN A 408 -9.55 -42.38 -9.77
C GLN A 408 -8.98 -42.86 -11.11
N VAL A 409 -8.78 -41.94 -12.05
CA VAL A 409 -8.17 -42.20 -13.36
C VAL A 409 -6.65 -42.26 -13.25
N LYS A 410 -5.99 -42.78 -14.29
CA LYS A 410 -4.53 -42.89 -14.30
C LYS A 410 -3.84 -41.56 -14.60
N ASN A 411 -4.39 -40.77 -15.52
CA ASN A 411 -3.77 -39.53 -15.96
C ASN A 411 -4.81 -38.43 -16.17
N VAL A 412 -4.43 -37.20 -15.84
CA VAL A 412 -5.22 -35.99 -16.10
C VAL A 412 -4.32 -34.94 -16.74
N SER A 413 -4.76 -34.38 -17.86
CA SER A 413 -4.10 -33.29 -18.58
C SER A 413 -5.03 -32.09 -18.68
N LEU A 414 -4.53 -30.86 -18.56
CA LEU A 414 -5.27 -29.60 -18.71
C LEU A 414 -4.51 -28.70 -19.69
N LEU A 415 -5.17 -28.28 -20.76
CA LEU A 415 -4.60 -27.41 -21.79
C LEU A 415 -5.44 -26.13 -21.90
N LEU A 416 -4.79 -24.97 -21.80
CA LEU A 416 -5.43 -23.66 -21.95
C LEU A 416 -5.01 -22.98 -23.25
N TYR A 417 -5.98 -22.39 -23.94
CA TYR A 417 -5.78 -21.75 -25.24
C TYR A 417 -6.17 -20.28 -25.20
N GLY A 418 -5.46 -19.45 -25.97
CA GLY A 418 -5.81 -18.06 -26.21
C GLY A 418 -6.81 -17.91 -27.36
N ARG A 419 -7.45 -16.75 -27.48
CA ARG A 419 -8.54 -16.48 -28.45
C ARG A 419 -8.17 -16.77 -29.91
N GLU A 420 -6.90 -16.63 -30.27
CA GLU A 420 -6.40 -16.81 -31.64
C GLU A 420 -5.16 -17.73 -31.69
N MET A 421 -4.92 -18.55 -30.67
CA MET A 421 -3.73 -19.40 -30.58
C MET A 421 -4.00 -20.82 -31.09
N LEU A 422 -3.09 -21.33 -31.92
CA LEU A 422 -3.10 -22.72 -32.41
C LEU A 422 -2.49 -23.72 -31.41
N GLU A 423 -1.61 -23.23 -30.53
CA GLU A 423 -0.94 -24.01 -29.49
C GLU A 423 -1.44 -23.51 -28.11
N PRO A 424 -1.51 -24.39 -27.09
CA PRO A 424 -1.87 -23.95 -25.75
C PRO A 424 -0.81 -23.01 -25.18
N TRP A 425 -1.20 -22.07 -24.32
CA TRP A 425 -0.27 -21.18 -23.61
C TRP A 425 0.02 -21.64 -22.18
N ALA A 426 -0.81 -22.55 -21.65
CA ALA A 426 -0.54 -23.26 -20.40
C ALA A 426 -0.98 -24.72 -20.48
N VAL A 427 -0.19 -25.60 -19.87
CA VAL A 427 -0.44 -27.04 -19.76
C VAL A 427 -0.15 -27.49 -18.33
N ALA A 428 -1.07 -28.26 -17.74
CA ALA A 428 -0.86 -28.96 -16.48
C ALA A 428 -1.15 -30.45 -16.65
N TYR A 429 -0.44 -31.28 -15.91
CA TYR A 429 -0.52 -32.74 -16.02
C TYR A 429 -0.39 -33.39 -14.65
N TRP A 430 -1.14 -34.47 -14.44
CA TRP A 430 -1.07 -35.32 -13.26
C TRP A 430 -1.12 -36.82 -13.64
N SER A 431 -0.43 -37.67 -12.87
CA SER A 431 -0.39 -39.12 -13.08
C SER A 431 -0.30 -39.91 -11.77
N ASP A 432 -1.11 -40.97 -11.63
CA ASP A 432 -1.20 -41.87 -10.46
C ASP A 432 0.04 -42.77 -10.26
N GLN A 433 0.93 -42.91 -11.26
CA GLN A 433 2.19 -43.64 -11.12
C GLN A 433 3.36 -42.74 -10.71
N ALA A 434 3.72 -42.76 -9.43
CA ALA A 434 5.01 -42.27 -8.98
C ALA A 434 6.15 -43.18 -9.50
N SER A 435 6.83 -42.72 -10.57
CA SER A 435 8.14 -43.19 -11.09
C SER A 435 8.22 -44.59 -11.71
N SER A 436 8.42 -44.68 -13.03
CA SER A 436 9.34 -45.62 -13.72
C SER A 436 9.21 -45.59 -15.26
N GLN A 437 9.48 -44.45 -15.90
CA GLN A 437 9.99 -44.48 -17.29
C GLN A 437 11.16 -43.52 -17.45
N ASN A 438 12.33 -44.13 -17.68
CA ASN A 438 13.48 -43.48 -18.29
C ASN A 438 13.08 -42.94 -19.67
N LEU A 439 12.68 -41.67 -19.75
CA LEU A 439 12.88 -40.90 -20.97
C LEU A 439 14.32 -40.40 -20.97
N THR A 440 15.18 -41.20 -21.59
CA THR A 440 16.56 -40.86 -21.91
C THR A 440 16.62 -39.59 -22.78
N SER A 441 17.04 -38.45 -22.22
CA SER A 441 17.79 -37.43 -22.96
C SER A 441 18.34 -36.31 -22.05
N ALA A 442 19.63 -36.42 -21.76
CA ALA A 442 20.68 -35.39 -21.73
C ALA A 442 20.43 -33.97 -21.16
N ASN A 443 21.22 -33.65 -20.12
CA ASN A 443 21.86 -32.36 -19.82
C ASN A 443 21.06 -31.06 -20.03
N TYR A 444 20.31 -30.60 -19.03
CA TYR A 444 20.11 -29.16 -18.80
C TYR A 444 20.00 -28.84 -17.29
N LYS A 445 20.89 -27.97 -16.81
CA LYS A 445 20.85 -27.35 -15.47
C LYS A 445 20.05 -26.04 -15.57
N GLN A 446 18.83 -25.96 -15.00
CA GLN A 446 18.24 -24.80 -14.29
C GLN A 446 16.81 -25.11 -13.76
N PRO A 447 16.12 -24.24 -13.00
CA PRO A 447 15.38 -24.61 -11.79
C PRO A 447 13.97 -25.12 -12.06
N PHE A 448 13.67 -26.38 -11.71
CA PHE A 448 12.35 -26.97 -11.90
C PHE A 448 11.79 -27.43 -10.55
N ARG A 449 10.66 -26.88 -10.12
CA ARG A 449 9.93 -27.41 -8.95
C ARG A 449 8.96 -28.50 -9.42
N GLN A 450 9.44 -29.74 -9.46
CA GLN A 450 8.56 -30.90 -9.37
C GLN A 450 7.98 -30.95 -7.95
N GLN A 451 6.66 -30.83 -7.82
CA GLN A 451 5.93 -31.16 -6.58
C GLN A 451 5.16 -32.45 -6.82
N GLY A 452 5.84 -33.59 -6.68
CA GLY A 452 5.19 -34.91 -6.81
C GLY A 452 4.56 -35.17 -8.19
N GLU A 453 3.47 -35.93 -8.20
CA GLU A 453 2.70 -36.44 -9.37
C GLU A 453 2.20 -35.38 -10.38
N VAL A 454 2.50 -34.08 -10.20
CA VAL A 454 1.97 -32.96 -10.98
C VAL A 454 3.09 -32.17 -11.70
N THR A 455 2.87 -31.83 -12.98
CA THR A 455 3.71 -30.90 -13.75
C THR A 455 2.87 -29.76 -14.33
N VAL A 456 3.37 -28.52 -14.27
CA VAL A 456 2.69 -27.33 -14.80
C VAL A 456 3.67 -26.49 -15.62
N HIS A 457 3.24 -26.04 -16.79
CA HIS A 457 3.97 -25.15 -17.67
C HIS A 457 3.02 -24.04 -18.14
N ALA A 458 3.38 -22.78 -17.92
CA ALA A 458 2.64 -21.62 -18.42
C ALA A 458 3.63 -20.59 -19.00
N ASP A 459 3.23 -19.90 -20.07
CA ASP A 459 3.97 -18.75 -20.58
C ASP A 459 3.38 -17.45 -20.00
N PRO A 460 4.04 -16.80 -19.02
CA PRO A 460 3.53 -15.59 -18.37
C PRO A 460 3.53 -14.37 -19.30
N ASP A 461 4.29 -14.38 -20.40
CA ASP A 461 4.38 -13.27 -21.35
C ASP A 461 3.39 -13.40 -22.53
N SER A 462 2.63 -14.48 -22.61
CA SER A 462 1.66 -14.72 -23.69
C SER A 462 0.46 -13.77 -23.58
N ASP A 463 -0.15 -13.37 -24.70
CA ASP A 463 -1.34 -12.51 -24.69
C ASP A 463 -2.54 -13.30 -24.14
N ILE A 464 -2.79 -13.16 -22.84
CA ILE A 464 -3.79 -13.91 -22.08
C ILE A 464 -5.21 -13.33 -22.28
N THR A 465 -5.47 -12.62 -23.39
CA THR A 465 -6.81 -12.07 -23.68
C THR A 465 -7.84 -13.20 -23.88
N LEU A 466 -8.38 -13.69 -22.76
CA LEU A 466 -9.59 -14.48 -22.69
C LEU A 466 -10.76 -13.62 -23.14
N ALA A 467 -11.75 -14.27 -23.75
CA ALA A 467 -12.87 -13.69 -24.50
C ALA A 467 -13.75 -12.64 -23.79
N VAL A 468 -13.46 -12.25 -22.54
CA VAL A 468 -14.37 -11.51 -21.66
C VAL A 468 -14.06 -10.01 -21.57
N THR A 469 -12.93 -9.51 -22.06
CA THR A 469 -12.55 -8.10 -21.84
C THR A 469 -13.29 -7.05 -22.67
N THR A 470 -14.27 -7.40 -23.52
CA THR A 470 -14.88 -6.43 -24.46
C THR A 470 -16.28 -5.90 -24.10
N LYS A 471 -16.79 -6.07 -22.87
CA LYS A 471 -18.12 -5.51 -22.52
C LYS A 471 -18.27 -4.67 -21.25
N MET A 472 -17.24 -4.50 -20.42
CA MET A 472 -17.36 -3.69 -19.19
C MET A 472 -16.69 -2.29 -19.24
N THR A 473 -16.09 -1.91 -20.35
CA THR A 473 -15.53 -0.55 -20.55
C THR A 473 -16.22 0.18 -21.69
N ALA A 474 -17.50 0.50 -21.49
CA ALA A 474 -18.20 1.49 -22.31
C ALA A 474 -18.96 2.46 -21.40
N ILE A 475 -18.22 3.31 -20.69
CA ILE A 475 -18.74 4.61 -20.28
C ILE A 475 -18.62 5.51 -21.52
N PRO A 476 -19.73 6.01 -22.11
CA PRO A 476 -19.66 6.80 -23.32
C PRO A 476 -19.15 8.21 -22.99
N ALA A 477 -17.91 8.49 -23.34
CA ALA A 477 -17.41 9.86 -23.41
C ALA A 477 -18.11 10.56 -24.58
N THR A 478 -19.08 11.42 -24.25
CA THR A 478 -19.72 12.35 -25.16
C THR A 478 -18.69 13.29 -25.79
N ARG A 479 -18.54 13.23 -27.12
CA ARG A 479 -17.90 14.29 -27.91
C ARG A 479 -18.97 15.29 -28.39
N PRO A 480 -18.67 16.60 -28.37
CA PRO A 480 -19.21 17.51 -29.35
C PRO A 480 -18.13 17.93 -30.36
N GLY A 481 -18.51 17.88 -31.64
CA GLY A 481 -18.34 19.04 -32.53
C GLY A 481 -16.96 19.30 -33.14
N THR A 482 -16.87 18.99 -34.42
CA THR A 482 -15.88 19.42 -35.41
C THR A 482 -15.87 20.95 -35.65
N ASN A 483 -14.71 21.61 -35.63
CA ASN A 483 -14.06 22.18 -36.83
C ASN A 483 -12.80 23.02 -36.54
N SER A 484 -11.80 22.79 -37.41
CA SER A 484 -10.66 23.63 -37.84
C SER A 484 -10.26 24.86 -37.01
N ASP A 485 -9.03 24.86 -36.49
CA ASP A 485 -7.95 25.60 -37.17
C ASP A 485 -6.54 25.31 -36.62
N LYS A 486 -5.57 25.43 -37.53
CA LYS A 486 -4.14 25.12 -37.39
C LYS A 486 -3.44 25.96 -36.31
N ARG A 487 -2.60 25.33 -35.46
CA ARG A 487 -1.19 25.72 -35.19
C ARG A 487 -0.50 24.85 -34.13
N ASN A 488 0.56 24.16 -34.58
CA ASN A 488 1.80 23.75 -33.91
C ASN A 488 1.74 23.31 -32.43
N ALA A 489 1.42 22.03 -32.21
CA ALA A 489 1.83 21.33 -31.00
C ALA A 489 3.30 20.87 -31.14
N VAL A 490 4.10 21.25 -30.15
CA VAL A 490 5.49 20.83 -29.94
C VAL A 490 5.55 19.31 -29.82
N ASN A 491 6.48 18.68 -30.55
CA ASN A 491 6.73 17.25 -30.53
C ASN A 491 7.12 16.79 -29.12
N ALA A 492 6.15 16.29 -28.34
CA ALA A 492 6.43 15.35 -27.27
C ALA A 492 7.02 14.09 -27.92
N ALA A 493 8.22 13.69 -27.47
CA ALA A 493 8.84 12.44 -27.89
C ALA A 493 7.80 11.33 -27.78
N LYS A 494 7.40 10.78 -28.93
CA LYS A 494 6.62 9.55 -28.99
C LYS A 494 7.40 8.53 -28.19
N SER A 495 6.92 8.25 -26.98
CA SER A 495 7.18 6.97 -26.33
C SER A 495 7.05 5.93 -27.43
N HIS A 496 8.10 5.14 -27.64
CA HIS A 496 8.02 3.96 -28.46
C HIS A 496 6.94 3.06 -27.86
N GLN A 497 5.68 3.29 -28.26
CA GLN A 497 4.76 2.20 -28.50
C GLN A 497 5.51 1.29 -29.45
N ALA A 498 6.11 0.24 -28.89
CA ALA A 498 6.55 -0.89 -29.66
C ALA A 498 5.31 -1.35 -30.43
N SER A 499 5.23 -0.97 -31.69
CA SER A 499 4.34 -1.59 -32.65
C SER A 499 4.78 -3.04 -32.73
N ILE A 500 4.12 -3.90 -31.96
CA ILE A 500 4.32 -5.35 -32.03
C ILE A 500 3.95 -5.73 -33.46
N PRO A 501 4.87 -6.35 -34.23
CA PRO A 501 4.55 -6.81 -35.57
C PRO A 501 3.44 -7.86 -35.44
N TYR A 502 2.38 -7.72 -36.23
CA TYR A 502 1.36 -8.75 -36.42
C TYR A 502 2.04 -10.05 -36.91
N GLY A 503 2.35 -10.92 -35.96
CA GLY A 503 2.73 -12.31 -36.15
C GLY A 503 2.23 -13.05 -34.92
N LEU A 504 1.41 -14.08 -35.13
CA LEU A 504 0.92 -14.98 -34.07
C LEU A 504 2.11 -15.41 -33.20
N ARG A 505 2.24 -14.80 -32.01
CA ARG A 505 3.30 -15.14 -31.06
C ARG A 505 3.02 -16.56 -30.58
N ARG A 506 3.95 -17.48 -30.84
CA ARG A 506 3.84 -18.85 -30.31
C ARG A 506 4.19 -18.83 -28.82
N PRO A 507 3.37 -19.48 -27.96
CA PRO A 507 3.68 -19.61 -26.54
C PRO A 507 5.02 -20.32 -26.32
N ARG A 508 5.79 -19.89 -25.32
CA ARG A 508 7.07 -20.51 -24.96
C ARG A 508 6.88 -21.72 -24.06
N LEU A 509 6.34 -22.82 -24.60
CA LEU A 509 6.24 -24.09 -23.90
C LEU A 509 7.29 -25.10 -24.38
N PRO A 510 7.86 -25.94 -23.49
CA PRO A 510 8.78 -26.99 -23.89
C PRO A 510 8.04 -28.07 -24.70
N ARG A 511 8.60 -28.48 -25.85
CA ARG A 511 7.97 -29.50 -26.73
C ARG A 511 7.55 -30.80 -26.00
N PRO A 512 8.31 -31.33 -25.03
CA PRO A 512 7.89 -32.51 -24.27
C PRO A 512 6.60 -32.32 -23.45
N ALA A 513 6.20 -31.07 -23.14
CA ALA A 513 4.94 -30.77 -22.46
C ALA A 513 3.74 -30.72 -23.42
N LEU A 514 3.97 -30.79 -24.74
CA LEU A 514 2.97 -30.71 -25.78
C LEU A 514 2.76 -32.11 -26.40
N SER A 515 1.87 -32.89 -25.80
CA SER A 515 1.46 -34.20 -26.33
C SER A 515 0.63 -34.02 -27.61
N ASP A 516 1.01 -34.70 -28.69
CA ASP A 516 0.24 -34.71 -29.95
C ASP A 516 -1.15 -35.33 -29.76
N LEU A 517 -1.28 -36.30 -28.85
CA LEU A 517 -2.55 -36.91 -28.49
C LEU A 517 -3.46 -35.89 -27.80
N ASP A 518 -2.94 -35.17 -26.80
CA ASP A 518 -3.71 -34.20 -26.02
C ASP A 518 -4.15 -33.00 -26.88
N GLN A 519 -3.27 -32.51 -27.77
CA GLN A 519 -3.61 -31.43 -28.69
C GLN A 519 -4.70 -31.82 -29.69
N ASN A 520 -4.64 -33.03 -30.25
CA ASN A 520 -5.67 -33.52 -31.17
C ASN A 520 -7.02 -33.65 -30.46
N LEU A 521 -7.05 -34.27 -29.28
CA LEU A 521 -8.29 -34.41 -28.49
C LEU A 521 -8.82 -33.05 -28.02
N ALA A 522 -7.94 -32.13 -27.62
CA ALA A 522 -8.31 -30.77 -27.27
C ALA A 522 -8.96 -30.05 -28.46
N HIS A 523 -8.38 -30.13 -29.65
CA HIS A 523 -8.94 -29.50 -30.86
C HIS A 523 -10.33 -30.04 -31.19
N ILE A 524 -10.50 -31.37 -31.19
CA ILE A 524 -11.80 -32.03 -31.43
C ILE A 524 -12.83 -31.58 -30.39
N THR A 525 -12.44 -31.52 -29.12
CA THR A 525 -13.32 -31.18 -27.99
C THR A 525 -13.71 -29.71 -28.00
N MET A 526 -12.76 -28.80 -28.27
CA MET A 526 -13.02 -27.37 -28.39
C MET A 526 -13.93 -27.06 -29.59
N GLN A 527 -13.75 -27.76 -30.72
CA GLN A 527 -14.58 -27.62 -31.90
C GLN A 527 -16.02 -28.12 -31.67
N LYS A 528 -16.18 -29.24 -30.97
CA LYS A 528 -17.50 -29.83 -30.66
C LYS A 528 -18.21 -29.13 -29.49
N GLN A 529 -17.48 -28.43 -28.62
CA GLN A 529 -17.97 -27.81 -27.38
C GLN A 529 -18.82 -28.75 -26.50
N LYS A 530 -18.51 -30.05 -26.55
CA LYS A 530 -19.17 -31.12 -25.80
C LYS A 530 -18.13 -32.09 -25.29
N ILE A 531 -18.49 -32.86 -24.26
CA ILE A 531 -17.64 -33.93 -23.75
C ILE A 531 -17.44 -34.95 -24.88
N VAL A 532 -16.17 -35.25 -25.17
CA VAL A 532 -15.75 -36.28 -26.13
C VAL A 532 -15.19 -37.42 -25.32
N TYR A 533 -15.63 -38.65 -25.58
CA TYR A 533 -15.19 -39.80 -24.82
C TYR A 533 -15.00 -41.04 -25.70
N GLY A 534 -14.08 -41.91 -25.29
CA GLY A 534 -13.87 -43.22 -25.88
C GLY A 534 -13.91 -44.28 -24.78
N GLU A 535 -14.98 -45.06 -24.74
CA GLU A 535 -15.22 -46.05 -23.67
C GLU A 535 -14.29 -47.27 -23.78
N ASP A 536 -14.01 -47.71 -25.01
CA ASP A 536 -13.01 -48.72 -25.32
C ASP A 536 -12.23 -48.33 -26.59
N ILE A 537 -11.06 -47.72 -26.38
CA ILE A 537 -10.22 -47.18 -27.45
C ILE A 537 -9.75 -48.28 -28.41
N ALA A 538 -9.53 -49.50 -27.92
CA ALA A 538 -9.10 -50.62 -28.79
C ALA A 538 -10.19 -51.01 -29.79
N ARG A 539 -11.45 -50.98 -29.35
CA ARG A 539 -12.60 -51.23 -30.20
C ARG A 539 -12.77 -50.09 -31.23
N ILE A 540 -12.65 -48.85 -30.79
CA ILE A 540 -12.73 -47.67 -31.67
C ILE A 540 -11.64 -47.71 -32.75
N HIS A 541 -10.40 -48.07 -32.39
CA HIS A 541 -9.30 -48.20 -33.34
C HIS A 541 -9.57 -49.33 -34.37
N GLN A 542 -10.14 -50.46 -33.95
CA GLN A 542 -10.47 -51.56 -34.85
C GLN A 542 -11.66 -51.25 -35.79
N GLU A 543 -12.68 -50.54 -35.30
CA GLU A 543 -13.91 -50.26 -36.05
C GLU A 543 -13.81 -49.00 -36.92
N GLN A 544 -13.10 -47.96 -36.46
CA GLN A 544 -13.11 -46.63 -37.06
C GLN A 544 -11.74 -46.15 -37.54
N GLY A 545 -10.64 -46.79 -37.10
CA GLY A 545 -9.28 -46.47 -37.54
C GLY A 545 -8.81 -45.06 -37.16
N GLU A 546 -9.38 -44.45 -36.11
CA GLU A 546 -9.06 -43.07 -35.74
C GLU A 546 -7.60 -42.93 -35.24
N THR A 547 -6.93 -41.86 -35.68
CA THR A 547 -5.49 -41.64 -35.43
C THR A 547 -5.16 -41.39 -33.97
N TRP A 548 -6.01 -40.66 -33.23
CA TRP A 548 -5.83 -40.44 -31.79
C TRP A 548 -6.03 -41.74 -31.00
N ALA A 549 -6.89 -42.66 -31.46
CA ALA A 549 -7.10 -43.94 -30.80
C ALA A 549 -5.85 -44.83 -30.89
N ARG A 550 -5.14 -44.79 -32.03
CA ARG A 550 -3.83 -45.45 -32.18
C ARG A 550 -2.80 -44.88 -31.20
N MET A 551 -2.67 -43.55 -31.15
CA MET A 551 -1.73 -42.87 -30.26
C MET A 551 -2.01 -43.16 -28.78
N ALA A 552 -3.29 -43.19 -28.38
CA ALA A 552 -3.68 -43.52 -27.01
C ALA A 552 -3.34 -44.98 -26.63
N LEU A 553 -3.50 -45.93 -27.56
CA LEU A 553 -3.11 -47.33 -27.35
C LEU A 553 -1.58 -47.54 -27.27
N GLU A 554 -0.80 -46.77 -28.04
CA GLU A 554 0.66 -46.79 -27.98
C GLU A 554 1.19 -46.33 -26.61
N VAL A 555 0.48 -45.41 -25.94
CA VAL A 555 0.78 -44.94 -24.58
C VAL A 555 0.22 -45.89 -23.51
N GLY A 556 -0.75 -46.74 -23.85
CA GLY A 556 -1.32 -47.77 -22.97
C GLY A 556 -2.71 -47.46 -22.41
N PHE A 557 -3.40 -46.44 -22.92
CA PHE A 557 -4.74 -46.08 -22.47
C PHE A 557 -5.83 -46.90 -23.16
N ARG A 558 -6.89 -47.21 -22.41
CA ARG A 558 -8.05 -47.99 -22.86
C ARG A 558 -9.35 -47.19 -22.84
N SER A 559 -9.41 -46.09 -22.09
CA SER A 559 -10.52 -45.14 -22.17
C SER A 559 -10.03 -43.69 -22.02
N VAL A 560 -10.82 -42.74 -22.54
CA VAL A 560 -10.54 -41.30 -22.48
C VAL A 560 -11.83 -40.49 -22.31
N MET A 561 -11.76 -39.40 -21.55
CA MET A 561 -12.79 -38.37 -21.47
C MET A 561 -12.17 -36.98 -21.59
N ALA A 562 -12.49 -36.25 -22.65
CA ALA A 562 -12.06 -34.88 -22.88
C ALA A 562 -13.23 -33.91 -22.70
N VAL A 563 -13.05 -32.88 -21.88
CA VAL A 563 -14.12 -32.00 -21.40
C VAL A 563 -13.73 -30.55 -21.65
N PRO A 564 -14.57 -29.78 -22.38
CA PRO A 564 -14.27 -28.39 -22.66
C PRO A 564 -14.49 -27.52 -21.42
N LEU A 565 -13.55 -26.61 -21.17
CA LEU A 565 -13.71 -25.50 -20.23
C LEU A 565 -14.44 -24.37 -20.95
N LEU A 566 -15.73 -24.22 -20.67
CA LEU A 566 -16.58 -23.22 -21.31
C LEU A 566 -16.77 -22.00 -20.40
N LEU A 567 -16.54 -20.82 -20.94
CA LEU A 567 -16.83 -19.53 -20.32
C LEU A 567 -17.67 -18.70 -21.30
N GLN A 568 -18.89 -18.32 -20.91
CA GLN A 568 -19.82 -17.56 -21.77
C GLN A 568 -19.94 -18.14 -23.20
N GLU A 569 -20.13 -19.46 -23.31
CA GLU A 569 -20.26 -20.22 -24.57
C GLU A 569 -18.98 -20.33 -25.43
N GLN A 570 -17.83 -19.86 -24.95
CA GLN A 570 -16.54 -20.01 -25.62
C GLN A 570 -15.62 -20.97 -24.87
N SER A 571 -14.89 -21.83 -25.59
CA SER A 571 -13.96 -22.78 -24.99
C SER A 571 -12.62 -22.08 -24.71
N ILE A 572 -12.21 -22.05 -23.45
CA ILE A 572 -10.94 -21.44 -23.01
C ILE A 572 -9.83 -22.49 -22.79
N GLY A 573 -10.20 -23.75 -22.80
CA GLY A 573 -9.30 -24.88 -22.62
C GLY A 573 -10.05 -26.20 -22.58
N VAL A 574 -9.32 -27.28 -22.31
CA VAL A 574 -9.83 -28.64 -22.20
C VAL A 574 -9.06 -29.35 -21.10
N PHE A 575 -9.75 -30.14 -20.28
CA PHE A 575 -9.08 -31.19 -19.52
C PHE A 575 -9.42 -32.57 -20.07
N ILE A 576 -8.46 -33.47 -20.00
CA ILE A 576 -8.49 -34.80 -20.60
C ILE A 576 -8.12 -35.80 -19.52
N LEU A 577 -8.96 -36.81 -19.33
CA LEU A 577 -8.78 -37.90 -18.39
C LEU A 577 -8.51 -39.19 -19.15
N TYR A 578 -7.53 -39.96 -18.72
CA TYR A 578 -7.20 -41.26 -19.30
C TYR A 578 -7.17 -42.37 -18.26
N ASP A 579 -7.60 -43.56 -18.67
CA ASP A 579 -7.51 -44.77 -17.85
C ASP A 579 -6.95 -45.96 -18.65
N ASP A 580 -6.35 -46.91 -17.93
CA ASP A 580 -5.76 -48.14 -18.47
C ASP A 580 -6.80 -49.26 -18.69
N LYS A 581 -8.06 -49.01 -18.31
CA LYS A 581 -9.20 -49.91 -18.51
C LYS A 581 -10.31 -49.27 -19.34
N PRO A 582 -11.10 -50.09 -20.04
CA PRO A 582 -12.36 -49.61 -20.62
C PRO A 582 -13.28 -49.07 -19.53
N HIS A 583 -13.94 -47.95 -19.80
CA HIS A 583 -14.85 -47.28 -18.86
C HIS A 583 -16.14 -46.87 -19.58
N GLN A 584 -17.30 -47.32 -19.09
CA GLN A 584 -18.59 -46.90 -19.63
C GLN A 584 -18.96 -45.54 -19.05
N VAL A 585 -19.26 -44.56 -19.92
CA VAL A 585 -19.55 -43.21 -19.47
C VAL A 585 -20.97 -43.15 -18.89
N THR A 586 -21.05 -42.83 -17.61
CA THR A 586 -22.33 -42.69 -16.91
C THR A 586 -22.84 -41.25 -16.94
N SER A 587 -24.13 -41.06 -16.62
CA SER A 587 -24.69 -39.72 -16.39
C SER A 587 -24.04 -39.01 -15.20
N GLU A 588 -23.51 -39.78 -14.23
CA GLU A 588 -22.76 -39.26 -13.08
C GLU A 588 -21.41 -38.67 -13.50
N ASP A 589 -20.66 -39.37 -14.35
CA ASP A 589 -19.37 -38.88 -14.89
C ASP A 589 -19.55 -37.56 -15.63
N THR A 590 -20.53 -37.51 -16.54
CA THR A 590 -20.79 -36.30 -17.33
C THR A 590 -21.26 -35.12 -16.48
N PHE A 591 -22.08 -35.37 -15.44
CA PHE A 591 -22.54 -34.33 -14.52
C PHE A 591 -21.40 -33.80 -13.66
N LEU A 592 -20.59 -34.68 -13.06
CA LEU A 592 -19.43 -34.30 -12.26
C LEU A 592 -18.46 -33.47 -13.09
N LEU A 593 -17.98 -34.02 -14.21
CA LEU A 593 -16.97 -33.37 -15.03
C LEU A 593 -17.45 -32.04 -15.60
N LYS A 594 -18.73 -31.92 -16.01
CA LYS A 594 -19.28 -30.64 -16.48
C LYS A 594 -19.27 -29.57 -15.39
N ASN A 595 -19.64 -29.92 -14.15
CA ASN A 595 -19.64 -28.95 -13.05
C ASN A 595 -18.21 -28.55 -12.66
N VAL A 596 -17.29 -29.51 -12.61
CA VAL A 596 -15.86 -29.25 -12.40
C VAL A 596 -15.30 -28.32 -13.48
N ALA A 597 -15.67 -28.54 -14.74
CA ALA A 597 -15.25 -27.71 -15.86
C ALA A 597 -15.69 -26.25 -15.70
N VAL A 598 -16.94 -26.03 -15.30
CA VAL A 598 -17.46 -24.68 -15.07
C VAL A 598 -16.73 -24.00 -13.92
N GLN A 599 -16.50 -24.69 -12.80
CA GLN A 599 -15.81 -24.14 -11.65
C GLN A 599 -14.34 -23.82 -11.95
N ALA A 600 -13.63 -24.74 -12.61
CA ALA A 600 -12.25 -24.53 -13.05
C ALA A 600 -12.14 -23.36 -14.02
N ALA A 601 -13.05 -23.24 -14.98
CA ALA A 601 -13.06 -22.12 -15.94
C ALA A 601 -13.23 -20.76 -15.24
N ILE A 602 -14.12 -20.66 -14.25
CA ILE A 602 -14.33 -19.44 -13.46
C ILE A 602 -13.09 -19.12 -12.61
N ALA A 603 -12.52 -20.11 -11.93
CA ALA A 603 -11.34 -19.93 -11.08
C ALA A 603 -10.12 -19.44 -11.88
N ILE A 604 -9.87 -20.06 -13.04
CA ILE A 604 -8.79 -19.67 -13.96
C ILE A 604 -9.00 -18.23 -14.44
N GLN A 605 -10.23 -17.86 -14.84
CA GLN A 605 -10.55 -16.50 -15.25
C GLN A 605 -10.29 -15.48 -14.15
N ASN A 606 -10.70 -15.79 -12.91
CA ASN A 606 -10.51 -14.88 -11.77
C ASN A 606 -9.03 -14.69 -11.43
N ALA A 607 -8.24 -15.76 -11.43
CA ALA A 607 -6.80 -15.69 -11.20
C ALA A 607 -6.10 -14.79 -12.23
N LEU A 608 -6.51 -14.91 -13.50
CA LEU A 608 -5.97 -14.11 -14.60
C LEU A 608 -6.38 -12.64 -14.52
N LEU A 609 -7.66 -12.35 -14.22
CA LEU A 609 -8.13 -10.98 -13.99
C LEU A 609 -7.43 -10.32 -12.81
N PHE A 610 -7.22 -11.06 -11.72
CA PHE A 610 -6.53 -10.54 -10.55
C PHE A 610 -5.07 -10.19 -10.86
N ALA A 611 -4.37 -11.07 -11.58
CA ALA A 611 -2.99 -10.80 -12.03
C ALA A 611 -2.93 -9.55 -12.92
N GLU A 612 -3.83 -9.41 -13.89
CA GLU A 612 -3.89 -8.25 -14.79
C GLU A 612 -4.15 -6.94 -14.03
N VAL A 613 -5.10 -6.94 -13.09
CA VAL A 613 -5.41 -5.77 -12.26
C VAL A 613 -4.20 -5.39 -11.41
N LYS A 614 -3.54 -6.37 -10.80
CA LYS A 614 -2.36 -6.14 -9.97
C LYS A 614 -1.21 -5.52 -10.76
N ASP A 615 -0.91 -6.04 -11.94
CA ASP A 615 0.16 -5.53 -12.79
C ASP A 615 -0.14 -4.12 -13.30
N LYS A 616 -1.39 -3.87 -13.71
CA LYS A 616 -1.83 -2.52 -14.10
C LYS A 616 -1.74 -1.53 -12.95
N ASN A 617 -2.12 -1.93 -11.74
CA ASN A 617 -2.04 -1.06 -10.56
C ASN A 617 -0.57 -0.75 -10.21
N ALA A 618 0.31 -1.75 -10.20
CA ALA A 618 1.73 -1.54 -9.96
C ALA A 618 2.38 -0.63 -11.03
N ALA A 619 1.99 -0.77 -12.30
CA ALA A 619 2.43 0.12 -13.37
C ALA A 619 1.93 1.56 -13.17
N LEU A 620 0.66 1.72 -12.79
CA LEU A 620 0.06 3.02 -12.50
C LEU A 620 0.75 3.72 -11.33
N GLU A 621 0.97 3.00 -10.22
CA GLU A 621 1.68 3.50 -9.04
C GLU A 621 3.11 3.93 -9.39
N ARG A 622 3.82 3.13 -10.19
CA ARG A 622 5.17 3.49 -10.67
C ARG A 622 5.16 4.76 -11.50
N VAL A 623 4.20 4.91 -12.41
CA VAL A 623 4.05 6.13 -13.22
C VAL A 623 3.74 7.33 -12.33
N ASN A 624 2.85 7.18 -11.35
CA ASN A 624 2.48 8.26 -10.45
C ASN A 624 3.65 8.70 -9.55
N HIS A 625 4.44 7.73 -9.08
CA HIS A 625 5.67 7.99 -8.33
C HIS A 625 6.69 8.75 -9.19
N LEU A 626 6.94 8.30 -10.42
CA LEU A 626 7.87 8.97 -11.35
C LEU A 626 7.39 10.39 -11.71
N LYS A 627 6.09 10.59 -11.93
CA LYS A 627 5.48 11.92 -12.14
C LYS A 627 5.76 12.83 -10.94
N SER A 628 5.51 12.35 -9.73
CA SER A 628 5.69 13.12 -8.49
C SER A 628 7.16 13.48 -8.25
N GLN A 629 8.06 12.51 -8.43
CA GLN A 629 9.51 12.72 -8.27
C GLN A 629 10.04 13.71 -9.32
N PHE A 630 9.63 13.56 -10.58
CA PHE A 630 10.01 14.48 -11.65
C PHE A 630 9.57 15.92 -11.34
N LEU A 631 8.33 16.12 -10.88
CA LEU A 631 7.82 17.44 -10.54
C LEU A 631 8.54 18.05 -9.34
N ALA A 632 8.86 17.25 -8.32
CA ALA A 632 9.65 17.69 -7.16
C ALA A 632 11.06 18.15 -7.58
N THR A 633 11.78 17.33 -8.37
CA THR A 633 13.12 17.66 -8.84
C THR A 633 13.11 18.89 -9.74
N VAL A 634 12.26 18.95 -10.76
CA VAL A 634 12.19 20.09 -11.69
C VAL A 634 11.87 21.38 -10.94
N THR A 635 11.01 21.32 -9.92
CA THR A 635 10.72 22.50 -9.11
C THR A 635 11.94 23.00 -8.38
N HIS A 636 12.70 22.12 -7.72
CA HIS A 636 13.91 22.50 -7.02
C HIS A 636 14.94 23.14 -7.98
N GLU A 637 15.12 22.52 -9.16
CA GLU A 637 16.03 23.01 -10.19
C GLU A 637 15.59 24.33 -10.83
N LEU A 638 14.28 24.62 -10.88
CA LEU A 638 13.75 25.90 -11.37
C LEU A 638 13.76 26.99 -10.30
N ARG A 639 13.55 26.62 -9.03
CA ARG A 639 13.49 27.55 -7.90
C ARG A 639 14.83 28.25 -7.68
N THR A 640 15.93 27.52 -7.76
CA THR A 640 17.28 28.04 -7.52
C THR A 640 17.66 29.19 -8.49
N PRO A 641 17.61 29.02 -9.83
CA PRO A 641 17.94 30.11 -10.75
C PRO A 641 16.96 31.28 -10.65
N LEU A 642 15.68 31.02 -10.34
CA LEU A 642 14.69 32.09 -10.14
C LEU A 642 14.99 32.93 -8.91
N HIS A 643 15.37 32.31 -7.78
CA HIS A 643 15.77 33.04 -6.59
C HIS A 643 17.02 33.89 -6.86
N SER A 644 17.99 33.39 -7.62
CA SER A 644 19.14 34.20 -8.02
C SER A 644 18.72 35.43 -8.82
N ILE A 645 17.82 35.30 -9.80
CA ILE A 645 17.33 36.44 -10.60
C ILE A 645 16.62 37.47 -9.70
N ILE A 646 15.77 37.00 -8.78
CA ILE A 646 15.05 37.87 -7.83
C ILE A 646 16.04 38.60 -6.91
N SER A 647 16.96 37.86 -6.28
CA SER A 647 17.92 38.43 -5.33
C SER A 647 18.87 39.43 -5.98
N TYR A 648 19.46 39.10 -7.13
CA TYR A 648 20.34 40.04 -7.83
C TYR A 648 19.57 41.25 -8.36
N GLY A 649 18.36 41.05 -8.90
CA GLY A 649 17.54 42.16 -9.33
C GLY A 649 17.16 43.10 -8.18
N ALA A 650 16.80 42.55 -7.01
CA ALA A 650 16.53 43.33 -5.81
C ALA A 650 17.77 44.12 -5.34
N LEU A 651 18.95 43.50 -5.29
CA LEU A 651 20.21 44.17 -4.93
C LEU A 651 20.56 45.32 -5.88
N ILE A 652 20.31 45.16 -7.18
CA ILE A 652 20.51 46.23 -8.17
C ILE A 652 19.52 47.38 -7.92
N LEU A 653 18.24 47.07 -7.71
CA LEU A 653 17.19 48.08 -7.48
C LEU A 653 17.34 48.83 -6.15
N GLU A 654 17.84 48.16 -5.11
CA GLU A 654 18.09 48.76 -3.79
C GLU A 654 19.40 49.55 -3.73
N GLY A 655 20.20 49.54 -4.82
CA GLY A 655 21.44 50.33 -4.91
C GLY A 655 22.62 49.75 -4.14
N PHE A 656 22.60 48.44 -3.83
CA PHE A 656 23.70 47.75 -3.13
C PHE A 656 24.87 47.37 -4.04
N LEU A 657 24.75 47.56 -5.36
CA LEU A 657 25.80 47.31 -6.34
C LEU A 657 26.29 48.62 -6.95
N ASP A 658 27.60 48.69 -7.26
CA ASP A 658 28.24 49.89 -7.79
C ASP A 658 27.67 50.29 -9.17
N GLY A 659 27.16 51.53 -9.28
CA GLY A 659 26.70 52.16 -10.52
C GLY A 659 25.32 52.79 -10.41
N GLU A 660 25.12 53.97 -11.01
CA GLU A 660 23.80 54.61 -11.07
C GLU A 660 22.95 53.99 -12.20
N LEU A 661 21.69 53.64 -11.88
CA LEU A 661 20.72 53.16 -12.86
C LEU A 661 20.03 54.34 -13.55
N THR A 662 19.86 54.23 -14.86
CA THR A 662 18.89 55.07 -15.57
C THR A 662 17.45 54.60 -15.27
N ASN A 663 16.47 55.50 -15.33
CA ASN A 663 15.05 55.16 -15.12
C ASN A 663 14.57 54.00 -16.01
N GLU A 664 15.07 53.91 -17.26
CA GLU A 664 14.71 52.85 -18.20
C GLU A 664 15.30 51.48 -17.78
N GLN A 665 16.53 51.46 -17.25
CA GLN A 665 17.14 50.26 -16.70
C GLN A 665 16.44 49.78 -15.43
N GLU A 666 16.06 50.70 -14.54
CA GLU A 666 15.30 50.38 -13.33
C GLU A 666 13.97 49.71 -13.68
N GLU A 667 13.23 50.26 -14.65
CA GLU A 667 11.96 49.70 -15.12
C GLU A 667 12.13 48.29 -15.72
N HIS A 668 13.21 48.07 -16.49
CA HIS A 668 13.52 46.75 -17.05
C HIS A 668 13.86 45.71 -15.98
N ILE A 669 14.62 46.09 -14.94
CA ILE A 669 15.00 45.18 -13.86
C ILE A 669 13.79 44.87 -12.98
N GLN A 670 12.96 45.86 -12.65
CA GLN A 670 11.69 45.64 -11.95
C GLN A 670 10.79 44.67 -12.73
N PHE A 671 10.73 44.81 -14.06
CA PHE A 671 10.00 43.88 -14.91
C PHE A 671 10.58 42.46 -14.83
N MET A 672 11.90 42.28 -14.90
CA MET A 672 12.54 40.97 -14.78
C MET A 672 12.28 40.31 -13.43
N VAL A 673 12.46 41.03 -12.32
CA VAL A 673 12.21 40.52 -10.96
C VAL A 673 10.77 40.05 -10.82
N ARG A 674 9.81 40.89 -11.24
CA ARG A 674 8.38 40.53 -11.17
C ARG A 674 8.04 39.29 -12.00
N ARG A 675 8.70 39.08 -13.14
CA ARG A 675 8.51 37.87 -13.96
C ARG A 675 9.13 36.63 -13.33
N ALA A 676 10.24 36.77 -12.63
CA ALA A 676 10.84 35.67 -11.88
C ALA A 676 9.95 35.27 -10.70
N GLU A 677 9.40 36.23 -9.95
CA GLU A 677 8.42 35.98 -8.88
C GLU A 677 7.14 35.31 -9.40
N ASP A 678 6.64 35.74 -10.56
CA ASP A 678 5.50 35.08 -11.23
C ASP A 678 5.81 33.61 -11.56
N LEU A 679 7.02 33.31 -12.02
CA LEU A 679 7.42 31.93 -12.37
C LEU A 679 7.61 31.06 -11.11
N THR A 680 8.18 31.62 -10.04
CA THR A 680 8.31 30.91 -8.76
C THR A 680 6.94 30.49 -8.23
N ARG A 681 5.95 31.40 -8.26
CA ARG A 681 4.57 31.08 -7.87
C ARG A 681 3.95 29.99 -8.74
N LEU A 682 4.16 30.03 -10.05
CA LEU A 682 3.65 29.01 -10.97
C LEU A 682 4.23 27.62 -10.64
N VAL A 683 5.53 27.58 -10.36
CA VAL A 683 6.24 26.35 -9.99
C VAL A 683 5.71 25.80 -8.66
N ASP A 684 5.50 26.66 -7.65
CA ASP A 684 4.93 26.27 -6.36
C ASP A 684 3.47 25.79 -6.50
N ASP A 685 2.64 26.49 -7.28
CA ASP A 685 1.26 26.09 -7.59
C ASP A 685 1.22 24.70 -8.27
N MET A 686 2.18 24.43 -9.17
CA MET A 686 2.27 23.15 -9.87
C MET A 686 2.66 22.01 -8.91
N LEU A 687 3.54 22.26 -7.94
CA LEU A 687 3.85 21.29 -6.89
C LEU A 687 2.66 21.02 -5.99
N ASP A 688 1.96 22.07 -5.55
CA ASP A 688 0.80 21.90 -4.67
C ASP A 688 -0.28 21.08 -5.37
N LEU A 689 -0.58 21.39 -6.64
CA LEU A 689 -1.51 20.58 -7.43
C LEU A 689 -1.03 19.12 -7.56
N SER A 690 0.26 18.89 -7.81
CA SER A 690 0.81 17.53 -7.90
C SER A 690 0.71 16.76 -6.59
N LYS A 691 0.92 17.41 -5.43
CA LYS A 691 0.80 16.79 -4.12
C LYS A 691 -0.65 16.44 -3.80
N ILE A 692 -1.57 17.35 -4.14
CA ILE A 692 -3.01 17.15 -4.02
C ILE A 692 -3.48 15.97 -4.88
N GLU A 693 -3.10 15.91 -6.17
CA GLU A 693 -3.47 14.81 -7.07
C GLU A 693 -2.91 13.45 -6.66
N ALA A 694 -1.82 13.45 -5.88
CA ALA A 694 -1.19 12.23 -5.40
C ALA A 694 -1.68 11.80 -4.00
N ASP A 695 -2.68 12.47 -3.43
CA ASP A 695 -3.14 12.30 -2.03
C ASP A 695 -1.99 12.41 -1.01
N ARG A 696 -0.95 13.20 -1.33
CA ARG A 696 0.23 13.43 -0.47
C ARG A 696 0.20 14.79 0.23
N LEU A 697 -0.85 15.58 0.02
CA LEU A 697 -1.01 16.86 0.71
C LEU A 697 -1.71 16.63 2.06
N GLU A 698 -0.94 16.65 3.14
CA GLU A 698 -1.50 16.63 4.50
C GLU A 698 -2.04 18.01 4.89
N VAL A 699 -3.22 18.02 5.51
CA VAL A 699 -3.90 19.20 6.02
C VAL A 699 -4.01 19.06 7.53
N LYS A 700 -3.48 20.03 8.28
CA LYS A 700 -3.50 20.03 9.75
C LYS A 700 -4.72 20.77 10.24
N VAL A 701 -5.84 20.07 10.36
CA VAL A 701 -7.10 20.66 10.86
C VAL A 701 -7.01 20.85 12.37
N GLU A 702 -7.01 22.11 12.82
CA GLU A 702 -6.93 22.49 14.23
C GLU A 702 -7.94 23.59 14.58
N PRO A 703 -8.32 23.77 15.86
CA PRO A 703 -9.13 24.91 16.28
C PRO A 703 -8.42 26.23 15.96
N LEU A 704 -9.00 27.01 15.05
CA LEU A 704 -8.46 28.24 14.52
C LEU A 704 -9.41 29.41 14.77
N CYS A 705 -8.92 30.45 15.46
CA CYS A 705 -9.60 31.74 15.49
C CYS A 705 -9.48 32.39 14.11
N LEU A 706 -10.63 32.61 13.44
CA LEU A 706 -10.65 32.96 12.01
C LEU A 706 -10.25 34.42 11.75
N GLU A 707 -10.60 35.35 12.65
CA GLU A 707 -10.40 36.79 12.44
C GLU A 707 -8.93 37.20 12.27
N PRO A 708 -7.98 36.77 13.13
CA PRO A 708 -6.56 37.10 12.96
C PRO A 708 -6.01 36.57 11.63
N CYS A 709 -6.37 35.33 11.27
CA CYS A 709 -5.94 34.68 10.03
C CYS A 709 -6.36 35.47 8.78
N LEU A 710 -7.60 35.95 8.74
CA LEU A 710 -8.10 36.77 7.62
C LEU A 710 -7.48 38.17 7.62
N LYS A 711 -7.30 38.80 8.79
CA LYS A 711 -6.67 40.12 8.91
C LYS A 711 -5.24 40.12 8.37
N ASP A 712 -4.48 39.06 8.59
CA ASP A 712 -3.12 38.93 8.04
C ASP A 712 -3.12 38.99 6.51
N VAL A 713 -4.03 38.25 5.86
CA VAL A 713 -4.17 38.27 4.39
C VAL A 713 -4.61 39.65 3.89
N LEU A 714 -5.55 40.30 4.59
CA LEU A 714 -5.97 41.67 4.28
C LEU A 714 -4.81 42.66 4.36
N ASN A 715 -4.00 42.60 5.42
CA ASN A 715 -2.86 43.48 5.61
C ASN A 715 -1.81 43.29 4.51
N GLN A 716 -1.58 42.05 4.08
CA GLN A 716 -0.68 41.72 2.98
C GLN A 716 -1.16 42.30 1.64
N LEU A 717 -2.48 42.28 1.37
CA LEU A 717 -3.05 42.71 0.08
C LEU A 717 -3.48 44.19 0.05
N LYS A 718 -3.47 44.87 1.20
CA LYS A 718 -3.85 46.29 1.33
C LYS A 718 -3.05 47.23 0.41
N PRO A 719 -1.71 47.11 0.29
CA PRO A 719 -0.94 47.95 -0.63
C PRO A 719 -1.39 47.80 -2.08
N LEU A 720 -1.68 46.56 -2.51
CA LEU A 720 -2.16 46.28 -3.87
C LEU A 720 -3.52 46.91 -4.15
N ALA A 721 -4.45 46.84 -3.19
CA ALA A 721 -5.76 47.47 -3.28
C ALA A 721 -5.65 49.01 -3.33
N ASN A 722 -4.83 49.60 -2.45
CA ASN A 722 -4.60 51.04 -2.40
C ASN A 722 -3.98 51.57 -3.70
N ASN A 723 -3.02 50.85 -4.29
CA ASN A 723 -2.41 51.21 -5.58
C ASN A 723 -3.43 51.24 -6.73
N LYS A 724 -4.53 50.48 -6.63
CA LYS A 724 -5.65 50.50 -7.58
C LYS A 724 -6.79 51.44 -7.16
N GLY A 725 -6.72 52.08 -5.98
CA GLY A 725 -7.82 52.87 -5.44
C GLY A 725 -9.07 52.06 -5.07
N LEU A 726 -8.91 50.77 -4.73
CA LEU A 726 -10.00 49.88 -4.36
C LEU A 726 -10.18 49.81 -2.84
N ASN A 727 -11.43 49.71 -2.37
CA ASN A 727 -11.72 49.40 -0.97
C ASN A 727 -11.51 47.90 -0.70
N LEU A 728 -10.90 47.55 0.43
CA LEU A 728 -10.71 46.17 0.87
C LEU A 728 -11.18 46.05 2.33
N SER A 729 -12.28 45.31 2.57
CA SER A 729 -12.93 45.23 3.88
C SER A 729 -13.19 43.79 4.35
N LEU A 730 -13.28 43.61 5.67
CA LEU A 730 -13.68 42.39 6.35
C LEU A 730 -14.96 42.65 7.15
N GLU A 731 -15.99 41.84 6.90
CA GLU A 731 -17.28 41.85 7.59
C GLU A 731 -17.45 40.52 8.33
N MET A 732 -17.39 40.56 9.66
CA MET A 732 -17.53 39.39 10.53
C MET A 732 -18.42 39.73 11.73
N VAL A 733 -19.41 38.88 12.01
CA VAL A 733 -20.38 39.11 13.10
C VAL A 733 -19.78 38.75 14.47
N ASP A 734 -19.05 37.63 14.55
CA ASP A 734 -18.38 37.17 15.77
C ASP A 734 -16.85 37.09 15.55
N PRO A 735 -16.07 38.05 16.09
CA PRO A 735 -14.60 38.05 16.00
C PRO A 735 -13.90 36.88 16.70
N HIS A 736 -14.57 36.22 17.66
CA HIS A 736 -14.00 35.15 18.47
C HIS A 736 -14.36 33.75 17.95
N LEU A 737 -15.04 33.67 16.80
CA LEU A 737 -15.46 32.41 16.21
C LEU A 737 -14.26 31.52 15.88
N THR A 738 -14.33 30.28 16.38
CA THR A 738 -13.31 29.25 16.17
C THR A 738 -13.80 28.20 15.19
N VAL A 739 -13.01 27.90 14.17
CA VAL A 739 -13.30 26.90 13.12
C VAL A 739 -12.29 25.77 13.19
N LEU A 740 -12.65 24.59 12.70
CA LEU A 740 -11.70 23.50 12.49
C LEU A 740 -11.11 23.64 11.09
N ALA A 741 -9.86 24.11 10.99
CA ALA A 741 -9.21 24.33 9.70
C ALA A 741 -7.67 24.38 9.83
N ASP A 742 -6.97 24.21 8.71
CA ASP A 742 -5.54 24.45 8.62
C ASP A 742 -5.26 25.93 8.37
N SER A 743 -4.61 26.58 9.34
CA SER A 743 -4.30 28.02 9.30
C SER A 743 -3.54 28.44 8.03
N HIS A 744 -2.58 27.63 7.58
CA HIS A 744 -1.78 27.93 6.39
C HIS A 744 -2.60 27.76 5.11
N ARG A 745 -3.42 26.70 5.02
CA ARG A 745 -4.26 26.46 3.83
C ARG A 745 -5.39 27.46 3.72
N ILE A 746 -5.99 27.90 4.82
CA ILE A 746 -6.99 28.98 4.80
C ILE A 746 -6.37 30.28 4.29
N ARG A 747 -5.18 30.67 4.76
CA ARG A 747 -4.48 31.84 4.21
C ARG A 747 -4.27 31.71 2.71
N GLN A 748 -3.84 30.54 2.23
CA GLN A 748 -3.62 30.27 0.81
C GLN A 748 -4.91 30.36 -0.02
N ILE A 749 -6.01 29.75 0.46
CA ILE A 749 -7.33 29.83 -0.17
C ILE A 749 -7.77 31.29 -0.30
N VAL A 750 -7.75 32.03 0.81
CA VAL A 750 -8.23 33.42 0.85
C VAL A 750 -7.34 34.33 0.01
N LEU A 751 -6.02 34.14 0.03
CA LEU A 751 -5.09 34.89 -0.81
C LEU A 751 -5.37 34.66 -2.30
N ASN A 752 -5.65 33.41 -2.72
CA ASN A 752 -6.01 33.09 -4.10
C ASN A 752 -7.35 33.73 -4.52
N LEU A 753 -8.35 33.75 -3.64
CA LEU A 753 -9.65 34.36 -3.92
C LEU A 753 -9.57 35.89 -3.96
N VAL A 754 -8.96 36.52 -2.95
CA VAL A 754 -8.87 37.99 -2.84
C VAL A 754 -7.93 38.57 -3.89
N SER A 755 -6.80 37.91 -4.20
CA SER A 755 -5.91 38.37 -5.27
C SER A 755 -6.59 38.30 -6.64
N ASN A 756 -7.42 37.28 -6.91
CA ASN A 756 -8.25 37.24 -8.12
C ASN A 756 -9.29 38.37 -8.13
N ALA A 757 -9.99 38.60 -7.01
CA ALA A 757 -10.95 39.69 -6.89
C ALA A 757 -10.32 41.07 -7.17
N LEU A 758 -9.18 41.37 -6.53
CA LEU A 758 -8.44 42.63 -6.74
C LEU A 758 -7.91 42.76 -8.17
N LYS A 759 -7.50 41.65 -8.79
CA LYS A 759 -6.99 41.62 -10.15
C LYS A 759 -8.05 42.02 -11.18
N PHE A 760 -9.28 41.52 -11.03
CA PHE A 760 -10.39 41.73 -11.98
C PHE A 760 -11.35 42.86 -11.62
N THR A 761 -11.07 43.60 -10.54
CA THR A 761 -11.77 44.84 -10.18
C THR A 761 -10.96 46.06 -10.62
N GLU A 762 -11.62 46.97 -11.35
CA GLU A 762 -11.03 48.26 -11.79
C GLU A 762 -11.48 49.42 -10.89
N SER A 763 -12.72 49.42 -10.40
CA SER A 763 -13.29 50.45 -9.52
C SER A 763 -14.23 49.82 -8.49
N GLY A 764 -14.34 50.40 -7.30
CA GLY A 764 -15.20 49.88 -6.22
C GLY A 764 -14.37 49.23 -5.11
N GLY A 765 -14.63 47.95 -4.84
CA GLY A 765 -13.93 47.23 -3.78
C GLY A 765 -14.15 45.71 -3.76
N VAL A 766 -13.46 45.09 -2.82
CA VAL A 766 -13.51 43.67 -2.48
C VAL A 766 -13.85 43.53 -0.99
N THR A 767 -14.81 42.68 -0.66
CA THR A 767 -15.29 42.48 0.70
C THR A 767 -15.24 41.00 1.04
N ILE A 768 -14.57 40.67 2.16
CA ILE A 768 -14.63 39.33 2.75
C ILE A 768 -15.74 39.33 3.78
N ARG A 769 -16.72 38.44 3.64
CA ARG A 769 -17.85 38.31 4.56
C ARG A 769 -17.93 36.91 5.16
N CYS A 770 -18.05 36.86 6.48
CA CYS A 770 -18.15 35.64 7.28
C CYS A 770 -19.53 35.56 7.93
N ILE A 771 -20.31 34.53 7.59
CA ILE A 771 -21.68 34.32 8.09
C ILE A 771 -21.80 32.92 8.69
N LEU A 772 -22.28 32.82 9.93
CA LEU A 772 -22.62 31.55 10.55
C LEU A 772 -23.93 31.01 9.93
N LEU A 773 -23.91 29.75 9.49
CA LEU A 773 -25.09 29.04 9.01
C LEU A 773 -25.69 28.28 10.20
N GLU A 774 -26.69 28.89 10.84
CA GLU A 774 -27.30 28.42 12.10
C GLU A 774 -27.82 26.97 12.03
N ASP A 775 -28.24 26.51 10.86
CA ASP A 775 -28.81 25.16 10.66
C ASP A 775 -27.75 24.03 10.55
N TYR A 776 -26.46 24.35 10.40
CA TYR A 776 -25.45 23.37 9.97
C TYR A 776 -24.14 23.33 10.78
N GLU A 777 -23.97 24.14 11.83
CA GLU A 777 -22.67 24.31 12.53
C GLU A 777 -21.51 24.64 11.55
N LEU A 778 -21.83 25.30 10.44
CA LEU A 778 -20.87 25.71 9.41
C LEU A 778 -20.76 27.23 9.39
N ILE A 779 -19.57 27.75 9.13
CA ILE A 779 -19.39 29.14 8.70
C ILE A 779 -19.26 29.17 7.17
N ARG A 780 -19.93 30.13 6.53
CA ARG A 780 -19.69 30.51 5.14
C ARG A 780 -18.78 31.72 5.09
N ILE A 781 -17.64 31.57 4.42
CA ILE A 781 -16.72 32.66 4.10
C ILE A 781 -16.91 33.00 2.63
N SER A 782 -17.11 34.27 2.32
CA SER A 782 -17.35 34.75 0.96
C SER A 782 -16.44 35.92 0.62
N VAL A 783 -15.89 35.91 -0.59
CA VAL A 783 -15.11 37.01 -1.16
C VAL A 783 -15.94 37.59 -2.30
N HIS A 784 -16.48 38.78 -2.06
CA HIS A 784 -17.28 39.52 -3.03
C HIS A 784 -16.43 40.60 -3.69
N ASP A 785 -16.48 40.69 -5.01
CA ASP A 785 -15.84 41.72 -5.82
C ASP A 785 -16.89 42.46 -6.67
N THR A 786 -16.59 43.72 -6.98
CA THR A 786 -17.42 44.60 -7.82
C THR A 786 -16.86 44.72 -9.25
N GLY A 787 -16.10 43.71 -9.67
CA GLY A 787 -15.35 43.70 -10.93
C GLY A 787 -16.19 43.32 -12.15
N ILE A 788 -15.49 42.83 -13.18
CA ILE A 788 -16.09 42.57 -14.50
C ILE A 788 -17.13 41.43 -14.52
N GLY A 789 -17.20 40.61 -13.48
CA GLY A 789 -18.02 39.40 -13.43
C GLY A 789 -17.57 38.31 -14.43
N ILE A 790 -18.25 37.17 -14.39
CA ILE A 790 -17.91 35.94 -15.12
C ILE A 790 -19.09 35.56 -16.00
N SER A 791 -18.84 35.17 -17.25
CA SER A 791 -19.89 34.72 -18.16
C SER A 791 -20.45 33.36 -17.72
N PRO A 792 -21.74 33.06 -18.00
CA PRO A 792 -22.34 31.77 -17.63
C PRO A 792 -21.60 30.55 -18.22
N VAL A 793 -21.02 30.71 -19.41
CA VAL A 793 -20.23 29.65 -20.07
C VAL A 793 -18.93 29.40 -19.29
N ALA A 794 -18.27 30.45 -18.81
CA ALA A 794 -17.02 30.33 -18.07
C ALA A 794 -17.20 29.68 -16.69
N LEU A 795 -18.33 29.92 -16.01
CA LEU A 795 -18.63 29.32 -14.69
C LEU A 795 -18.49 27.80 -14.67
N GLY A 796 -18.75 27.11 -15.78
CA GLY A 796 -18.62 25.66 -15.88
C GLY A 796 -17.17 25.13 -15.81
N TYR A 797 -16.17 25.98 -16.07
CA TYR A 797 -14.76 25.53 -16.14
C TYR A 797 -13.76 26.44 -15.39
N ILE A 798 -14.21 27.47 -14.65
CA ILE A 798 -13.30 28.38 -13.94
C ILE A 798 -12.43 27.70 -12.86
N PHE A 799 -12.85 26.52 -12.38
CA PHE A 799 -12.12 25.71 -11.41
C PHE A 799 -11.31 24.57 -12.05
N GLU A 800 -11.26 24.49 -13.39
CA GLU A 800 -10.41 23.53 -14.11
C GLU A 800 -8.98 24.05 -14.20
N ALA A 801 -8.00 23.16 -13.99
CA ALA A 801 -6.59 23.50 -14.06
C ALA A 801 -6.21 24.09 -15.43
N PHE A 802 -5.41 25.16 -15.42
CA PHE A 802 -4.89 25.86 -16.60
C PHE A 802 -5.96 26.51 -17.51
N ARG A 803 -7.23 26.54 -17.09
CA ARG A 803 -8.29 27.20 -17.85
C ARG A 803 -8.55 28.61 -17.35
N GLN A 804 -8.84 29.50 -18.29
CA GLN A 804 -9.15 30.90 -18.05
C GLN A 804 -10.37 31.29 -18.87
N ALA A 805 -11.17 32.24 -18.37
CA ALA A 805 -12.44 32.62 -18.97
C ALA A 805 -12.31 33.10 -20.42
N ASP A 806 -11.24 33.83 -20.79
CA ASP A 806 -10.97 34.29 -22.16
C ASP A 806 -9.46 34.49 -22.47
N GLY A 807 -9.06 34.22 -23.72
CA GLY A 807 -7.68 34.44 -24.21
C GLY A 807 -7.29 35.91 -24.45
N SER A 808 -8.23 36.85 -24.29
CA SER A 808 -7.98 38.31 -24.32
C SER A 808 -7.65 38.86 -22.92
N THR A 809 -8.19 38.25 -21.86
CA THR A 809 -7.90 38.60 -20.46
C THR A 809 -6.46 38.26 -20.03
N THR A 810 -5.83 37.27 -20.64
CA THR A 810 -4.40 36.91 -20.43
C THR A 810 -3.44 38.06 -20.75
N ARG A 811 -3.71 38.79 -21.84
CA ARG A 811 -2.86 39.91 -22.29
C ARG A 811 -2.97 41.15 -21.38
N ARG A 812 -4.11 41.32 -20.71
CA ARG A 812 -4.39 42.51 -19.89
C ARG A 812 -4.14 42.29 -18.38
N PHE A 813 -4.34 41.06 -17.88
CA PHE A 813 -4.25 40.77 -16.44
C PHE A 813 -3.28 39.63 -16.04
N GLY A 814 -2.79 38.79 -16.97
CA GLY A 814 -1.87 37.67 -16.67
C GLY A 814 -2.50 36.52 -15.85
N GLY A 815 -1.73 35.50 -15.44
CA GLY A 815 -2.15 34.44 -14.49
C GLY A 815 -1.94 32.99 -14.96
N THR A 816 -1.82 32.05 -14.01
CA THR A 816 -1.50 30.62 -14.25
C THR A 816 -2.72 29.73 -14.49
N GLY A 817 -3.90 30.16 -14.02
CA GLY A 817 -5.12 29.33 -14.02
C GLY A 817 -5.14 28.22 -12.96
N LEU A 818 -4.21 28.25 -12.00
CA LEU A 818 -4.12 27.23 -10.94
C LEU A 818 -4.75 27.67 -9.62
N GLY A 819 -4.75 28.96 -9.29
CA GLY A 819 -5.18 29.46 -7.98
C GLY A 819 -6.60 29.05 -7.56
N LEU A 820 -7.60 29.13 -8.45
CA LEU A 820 -8.97 28.68 -8.14
C LEU A 820 -9.06 27.15 -8.01
N THR A 821 -8.31 26.42 -8.83
CA THR A 821 -8.25 24.96 -8.78
C THR A 821 -7.67 24.49 -7.45
N ILE A 822 -6.56 25.10 -7.01
CA ILE A 822 -5.91 24.83 -5.72
C ILE A 822 -6.85 25.21 -4.57
N ALA A 823 -7.47 26.40 -4.62
CA ALA A 823 -8.40 26.83 -3.58
C ALA A 823 -9.54 25.82 -3.40
N ARG A 824 -10.19 25.40 -4.49
CA ARG A 824 -11.24 24.37 -4.45
C ARG A 824 -10.73 23.08 -3.81
N LYS A 825 -9.57 22.58 -4.24
CA LYS A 825 -9.02 21.31 -3.72
C LYS A 825 -8.67 21.40 -2.24
N LEU A 826 -8.11 22.51 -1.78
CA LEU A 826 -7.81 22.74 -0.37
C LEU A 826 -9.07 22.87 0.49
N ILE A 827 -10.15 23.43 -0.05
CA ILE A 827 -11.47 23.48 0.61
C ILE A 827 -12.05 22.05 0.71
N GLU A 828 -12.04 21.30 -0.40
CA GLU A 828 -12.51 19.90 -0.46
C GLU A 828 -11.75 19.00 0.53
N LEU A 829 -10.41 19.13 0.62
CA LEU A 829 -9.58 18.37 1.57
C LEU A 829 -9.88 18.70 3.04
N GLN A 830 -10.45 19.87 3.32
CA GLN A 830 -10.91 20.28 4.66
C GLN A 830 -12.38 19.94 4.91
N GLY A 831 -13.03 19.21 4.00
CA GLY A 831 -14.44 18.83 4.10
C GLY A 831 -15.42 19.98 3.83
N GLY A 832 -14.96 21.09 3.27
CA GLY A 832 -15.78 22.23 2.89
C GLY A 832 -16.35 22.13 1.48
N GLU A 833 -17.36 22.93 1.19
CA GLU A 833 -17.92 23.11 -0.15
C GLU A 833 -17.50 24.46 -0.73
N VAL A 834 -17.34 24.56 -2.05
CA VAL A 834 -17.08 25.81 -2.77
C VAL A 834 -18.26 26.15 -3.68
N ALA A 835 -18.61 27.43 -3.73
CA ALA A 835 -19.64 27.95 -4.62
C ALA A 835 -19.20 29.29 -5.24
N VAL A 836 -19.76 29.59 -6.41
CA VAL A 836 -19.52 30.83 -7.13
C VAL A 836 -20.84 31.38 -7.65
N GLU A 837 -21.05 32.67 -7.45
CA GLU A 837 -22.15 33.43 -8.02
C GLU A 837 -21.56 34.63 -8.74
N SER A 838 -21.94 34.85 -10.00
CA SER A 838 -21.40 35.99 -10.74
C SER A 838 -22.36 36.43 -11.84
N ILE A 839 -22.41 37.75 -12.05
CA ILE A 839 -23.16 38.38 -13.12
C ILE A 839 -22.18 39.26 -13.89
N LEU A 840 -22.09 39.05 -15.20
CA LEU A 840 -21.21 39.83 -16.06
C LEU A 840 -21.52 41.33 -15.93
N GLY A 841 -20.49 42.12 -15.59
CA GLY A 841 -20.55 43.56 -15.36
C GLY A 841 -20.99 44.00 -13.96
N GLN A 842 -21.34 43.07 -13.06
CA GLN A 842 -21.76 43.39 -11.68
C GLN A 842 -20.84 42.80 -10.60
N GLY A 843 -19.88 41.96 -10.98
CA GLY A 843 -18.91 41.36 -10.08
C GLY A 843 -19.15 39.87 -9.80
N SER A 844 -18.42 39.35 -8.83
CA SER A 844 -18.46 37.92 -8.47
C SER A 844 -18.41 37.73 -6.96
N THR A 845 -18.98 36.62 -6.50
CA THR A 845 -18.92 36.16 -5.12
C THR A 845 -18.44 34.72 -5.13
N PHE A 846 -17.24 34.49 -4.60
CA PHE A 846 -16.72 33.15 -4.33
C PHE A 846 -16.95 32.84 -2.86
N SER A 847 -17.54 31.70 -2.55
CA SER A 847 -17.80 31.32 -1.16
C SER A 847 -17.37 29.90 -0.87
N PHE A 848 -16.98 29.65 0.38
CA PHE A 848 -16.69 28.31 0.87
C PHE A 848 -17.15 28.11 2.31
N THR A 849 -17.31 26.86 2.72
CA THR A 849 -17.76 26.49 4.07
C THR A 849 -16.67 25.83 4.90
N LEU A 850 -16.70 26.04 6.22
CA LEU A 850 -15.86 25.35 7.19
C LEU A 850 -16.68 24.94 8.43
N PRO A 851 -16.36 23.82 9.08
CA PRO A 851 -16.97 23.43 10.35
C PRO A 851 -16.54 24.35 11.50
N VAL A 852 -17.53 24.77 12.30
CA VAL A 852 -17.33 25.53 13.53
C VAL A 852 -17.03 24.54 14.67
N VAL A 853 -16.17 24.94 15.61
CA VAL A 853 -15.96 24.15 16.83
C VAL A 853 -17.20 24.34 17.72
N SER A 854 -18.04 23.32 17.82
CA SER A 854 -19.17 23.29 18.75
C SER A 854 -18.65 23.43 20.19
N SER A 855 -19.24 24.34 20.97
CA SER A 855 -18.85 24.63 22.38
C SER A 855 -19.23 23.51 23.32
#